data_AF-A0A660MG76-F1
#
_entry.id   AF-A0A660MG76-F1
#
_cell.length_a   1.000
_cell.length_b   1.000
_cell.length_c   1.000
_cell.angle_alpha   90.00
_cell.angle_beta   90.00
_cell.angle_gamma   90.00
#
_symmetry.space_group_name_H-M   'P 1'
#
loop_
_entity.id
_entity.type
_entity.pdbx_description
1 polymer ?
#
loop_
_entity_poly.entity_id
_entity_poly.type
_entity_poly.pdbx_seq_one_letter_code
_entity_poly.pdbx_strand_id
1 'polypeptide(L)'
;MQLRITLLTAALLTSGASFAATQYYGGMYQCKSPGYLNLAVSEGKPANVDLRYYLVEEDSYYHLKGEAEWGKNGGEFRDGSIGLRVKDNKATWLGWDGKVNEDCTPFTLNARKPPLEEAQALLELLKTAGTDATGVRSVAEAETAVPPADMLPELDRTATKQAIDQARSDYWARAFADRRQKVTTMPITGDGKDYLSTVQPLLNADMGPRGLFRRYDNAAAAQKYENALIAYRLAITGLDPMLARRSTKELCDRLNMFSGWYANTSERLQIATGIPFAFWTRDIAQETIDQLRNCKQGDAADWIVDNFPTITQAADTYQAIIPKIKEMLALPDDHDTLVKTGGLTLDKTLREQYKLENDDIDLMSGGALGQKREAIKNKISGDLPAIIDKALAEQEYRSQYKLCEELFEQTGMRDLVQQCAEIAPAHMAQAALNKAIANADNIHSIAAARQAYWLQLPRVNNASDEAIAKAEAALEPARERIAKLILSDIDAQIAASPDSALSSDACPDAYRVPDTIQRAFDSCVARVRAHNSAVAEAKCQTAIAASGAKDIAENRIRLYSWRKGGEVEVNIGKLICDSDMPITIGKSGWLSSSRELKAGVDGEEIIATIKPDKDDVWTITAVKGWTPPQDTPVSICLWNREVCSRK
;
A
#
# COMPACT_ATOMS: atom_id res chain seq x y z
N MET A 1 -8.33 78.41 37.03
CA MET A 1 -8.14 78.40 38.50
C MET A 1 -6.92 77.54 38.79
N GLN A 2 -5.85 78.18 39.28
CA GLN A 2 -4.54 77.59 39.56
C GLN A 2 -4.58 76.69 40.80
N LEU A 3 -3.81 75.59 40.78
CA LEU A 3 -3.16 74.96 41.95
C LEU A 3 -2.20 73.88 41.40
N ARG A 4 -0.92 74.18 41.12
CA ARG A 4 0.23 74.09 42.04
C ARG A 4 0.21 72.82 42.91
N ILE A 5 0.93 71.78 42.47
CA ILE A 5 1.55 70.80 43.37
C ILE A 5 2.99 70.56 42.91
N THR A 6 3.87 71.30 43.57
CA THR A 6 5.20 70.96 44.09
C THR A 6 5.98 69.83 43.41
N LEU A 7 6.98 70.23 42.61
CA LEU A 7 8.22 69.49 42.39
C LEU A 7 8.98 69.40 43.72
N LEU A 8 9.10 68.21 44.28
CA LEU A 8 10.03 67.89 45.34
C LEU A 8 10.95 66.77 44.85
N THR A 9 12.15 67.19 44.47
CA THR A 9 13.38 66.41 44.41
C THR A 9 13.50 65.48 45.61
N ALA A 10 13.31 64.18 45.38
CA ALA A 10 13.86 63.13 46.22
C ALA A 10 14.95 62.43 45.41
N ALA A 11 16.18 62.90 45.62
CA ALA A 11 17.39 62.18 45.31
C ALA A 11 17.38 60.86 46.10
N LEU A 12 16.86 59.81 45.50
CA LEU A 12 17.15 58.44 45.91
C LEU A 12 18.35 57.99 45.10
N LEU A 13 19.48 58.02 45.78
CA LEU A 13 20.76 57.43 45.43
C LEU A 13 20.53 56.05 44.78
N THR A 14 20.54 56.01 43.46
CA THR A 14 21.02 54.83 42.76
C THR A 14 22.51 54.75 43.09
N SER A 15 22.85 53.98 44.13
CA SER A 15 24.15 53.33 44.21
C SER A 15 24.28 52.45 42.96
N GLY A 16 24.63 53.10 41.86
CA GLY A 16 25.19 52.43 40.69
C GLY A 16 26.45 51.76 41.16
N ALA A 17 26.33 50.49 41.55
CA ALA A 17 27.42 49.56 41.39
C ALA A 17 27.79 49.67 39.91
N SER A 18 28.87 50.40 39.64
CA SER A 18 29.52 50.36 38.35
C SER A 18 29.88 48.89 38.17
N PHE A 19 29.10 48.18 37.35
CA PHE A 19 29.45 46.81 36.97
C PHE A 19 30.86 46.92 36.38
N ALA A 20 31.84 46.32 37.08
CA ALA A 20 33.21 46.21 36.61
C ALA A 20 33.18 45.74 35.16
N ALA A 21 33.80 46.48 34.23
CA ALA A 21 33.72 46.11 32.83
C ALA A 21 34.48 44.80 32.62
N THR A 22 33.77 43.71 32.34
CA THR A 22 34.39 42.42 32.04
C THR A 22 34.83 42.38 30.58
N GLN A 23 36.11 42.08 30.35
CA GLN A 23 36.67 41.88 29.02
C GLN A 23 36.74 40.39 28.71
N TYR A 24 36.33 40.02 27.49
CA TYR A 24 36.31 38.63 27.04
C TYR A 24 37.35 38.41 25.96
N TYR A 25 38.05 37.29 26.06
CA TYR A 25 39.06 36.87 25.10
C TYR A 25 38.90 35.39 24.77
N GLY A 26 39.38 34.98 23.60
CA GLY A 26 39.52 33.57 23.30
C GLY A 26 40.50 33.25 22.19
N GLY A 27 40.93 31.99 22.16
CA GLY A 27 41.94 31.53 21.20
C GLY A 27 42.12 30.02 21.21
N MET A 28 42.47 29.48 20.04
CA MET A 28 42.91 28.09 19.90
C MET A 28 44.31 27.94 20.51
N TYR A 29 44.53 26.89 21.29
CA TYR A 29 45.85 26.53 21.80
C TYR A 29 46.25 25.14 21.32
N GLN A 30 47.57 24.94 21.20
CA GLN A 30 48.18 23.69 20.77
C GLN A 30 49.10 23.21 21.89
N CYS A 31 48.61 22.21 22.63
CA CYS A 31 49.35 21.47 23.64
C CYS A 31 49.41 19.99 23.22
N LYS A 32 49.76 19.08 24.14
CA LYS A 32 49.58 17.62 23.95
C LYS A 32 48.19 17.27 23.41
N SER A 33 47.16 17.94 23.94
CA SER A 33 45.80 17.90 23.39
C SER A 33 45.42 19.32 22.97
N PRO A 34 45.08 19.56 21.68
CA PRO A 34 44.64 20.87 21.23
C PRO A 34 43.30 21.26 21.83
N GLY A 35 43.02 22.55 21.85
CA GLY A 35 41.78 23.04 22.42
C GLY A 35 41.50 24.51 22.16
N TYR A 36 40.43 24.99 22.80
CA TYR A 36 40.03 26.39 22.74
C TYR A 36 39.89 26.97 24.14
N LEU A 37 40.42 28.17 24.35
CA LEU A 37 40.36 28.88 25.61
C LEU A 37 39.39 30.06 25.50
N ASN A 38 38.50 30.19 26.49
CA ASN A 38 37.66 31.34 26.77
C ASN A 38 38.12 31.98 28.08
N LEU A 39 38.33 33.29 28.07
CA LEU A 39 38.85 34.05 29.22
C LEU A 39 37.95 35.26 29.46
N ALA A 40 37.47 35.40 30.69
CA ALA A 40 36.81 36.60 31.17
C ALA A 40 37.68 37.26 32.25
N VAL A 41 37.94 38.55 32.10
CA VAL A 41 38.69 39.37 33.05
C VAL A 41 37.83 40.52 33.51
N SER A 42 37.39 40.48 34.76
CA SER A 42 36.58 41.55 35.36
C SER A 42 37.46 42.54 36.10
N GLU A 43 37.23 43.84 35.87
CA GLU A 43 37.98 44.92 36.51
C GLU A 43 38.01 44.79 38.05
N GLY A 44 39.19 44.99 38.61
CA GLY A 44 39.49 44.87 40.03
C GLY A 44 40.98 45.09 40.30
N LYS A 45 41.38 45.28 41.56
CA LYS A 45 42.79 45.28 42.00
C LYS A 45 42.93 44.37 43.24
N PRO A 46 43.24 43.08 43.08
CA PRO A 46 43.51 42.34 41.82
C PRO A 46 42.25 42.12 40.96
N ALA A 47 42.43 41.83 39.66
CA ALA A 47 41.34 41.55 38.73
C ALA A 47 40.83 40.12 38.92
N ASN A 48 39.52 39.90 38.72
CA ASN A 48 38.95 38.56 38.74
C ASN A 48 39.11 37.90 37.37
N VAL A 49 39.67 36.69 37.35
CA VAL A 49 39.89 35.88 36.16
C VAL A 49 38.99 34.64 36.21
N ASP A 50 38.19 34.44 35.17
CA ASP A 50 37.45 33.20 34.89
C ASP A 50 37.96 32.65 33.56
N LEU A 51 38.68 31.52 33.63
CA LEU A 51 39.31 30.86 32.51
C LEU A 51 38.62 29.52 32.29
N ARG A 52 38.03 29.36 31.11
CA ARG A 52 37.47 28.09 30.63
C ARG A 52 38.28 27.60 29.46
N TYR A 53 38.70 26.35 29.50
CA TYR A 53 39.35 25.74 28.34
C TYR A 53 38.68 24.42 27.99
N TYR A 54 38.43 24.26 26.69
CA TYR A 54 37.91 23.04 26.09
C TYR A 54 39.09 22.23 25.58
N LEU A 55 39.17 20.96 25.97
CA LEU A 55 40.08 19.98 25.36
C LEU A 55 39.30 19.23 24.29
N VAL A 56 39.73 19.43 23.04
CA VAL A 56 39.04 18.91 21.85
C VAL A 56 39.06 17.37 21.83
N GLU A 57 40.18 16.74 22.20
CA GLU A 57 40.31 15.28 22.23
C GLU A 57 39.44 14.61 23.31
N GLU A 58 39.33 15.25 24.48
CA GLU A 58 38.59 14.71 25.62
C GLU A 58 37.10 15.05 25.58
N ASP A 59 36.75 16.06 24.78
CA ASP A 59 35.44 16.69 24.75
C ASP A 59 35.00 17.23 26.12
N SER A 60 35.98 17.75 26.87
CA SER A 60 35.83 18.15 28.26
C SER A 60 36.13 19.63 28.41
N TYR A 61 35.33 20.29 29.25
CA TYR A 61 35.58 21.66 29.67
C TYR A 61 36.19 21.68 31.07
N TYR A 62 37.18 22.53 31.23
CA TYR A 62 37.85 22.80 32.49
C TYR A 62 37.65 24.25 32.89
N HIS A 63 37.68 24.48 34.19
CA HIS A 63 37.41 25.77 34.79
C HIS A 63 38.47 26.11 35.81
N LEU A 64 39.08 27.27 35.64
CA LEU A 64 39.97 27.87 36.63
C LEU A 64 39.43 29.27 36.95
N LYS A 65 39.37 29.59 38.23
CA LYS A 65 38.92 30.91 38.69
C LYS A 65 39.82 31.41 39.80
N GLY A 66 40.14 32.69 39.77
CA GLY A 66 40.85 33.35 40.87
C GLY A 66 41.17 34.80 40.55
N GLU A 67 42.17 35.32 41.24
CA GLU A 67 42.56 36.73 41.15
C GLU A 67 43.97 36.87 40.57
N ALA A 68 44.18 37.86 39.70
CA ALA A 68 45.48 38.14 39.09
C ALA A 68 45.71 39.64 38.89
N GLU A 69 46.98 40.06 38.88
CA GLU A 69 47.34 41.36 38.33
C GLU A 69 47.18 41.33 36.81
N TRP A 70 46.16 42.02 36.31
CA TRP A 70 45.84 42.04 34.88
C TRP A 70 45.78 43.47 34.36
N GLY A 71 46.70 43.81 33.44
CA GLY A 71 46.79 45.13 32.84
C GLY A 71 46.34 45.14 31.38
N LYS A 72 46.44 46.32 30.76
CA LYS A 72 46.11 46.53 29.32
C LYS A 72 46.93 45.63 28.38
N ASN A 73 48.12 45.22 28.78
CA ASN A 73 49.02 44.39 27.97
C ASN A 73 48.98 42.90 28.39
N GLY A 74 48.00 42.50 29.20
CA GLY A 74 47.87 41.15 29.74
C GLY A 74 48.29 41.04 31.21
N GLY A 75 48.38 39.79 31.69
CA GLY A 75 48.68 39.44 33.08
C GLY A 75 49.12 37.99 33.21
N GLU A 76 49.44 37.57 34.43
CA GLU A 76 49.74 36.18 34.77
C GLU A 76 48.72 35.67 35.80
N PHE A 77 47.99 34.62 35.44
CA PHE A 77 47.04 33.95 36.32
C PHE A 77 47.56 32.55 36.70
N ARG A 78 47.36 32.15 37.96
CA ARG A 78 47.78 30.84 38.49
C ARG A 78 46.73 30.27 39.44
N ASP A 79 46.47 28.98 39.29
CA ASP A 79 45.60 28.18 40.16
C ASP A 79 46.38 27.11 40.95
N GLY A 80 47.68 27.35 41.18
CA GLY A 80 48.57 26.46 41.93
C GLY A 80 49.06 25.20 41.20
N SER A 81 48.32 24.70 40.20
CA SER A 81 48.71 23.53 39.38
C SER A 81 49.07 23.88 37.94
N ILE A 82 48.36 24.85 37.37
CA ILE A 82 48.57 25.36 36.01
C ILE A 82 48.32 26.88 36.00
N GLY A 83 48.86 27.56 35.01
CA GLY A 83 48.67 29.01 34.87
C GLY A 83 48.66 29.47 33.42
N LEU A 84 48.28 30.73 33.22
CA LEU A 84 48.26 31.38 31.92
C LEU A 84 49.00 32.71 32.02
N ARG A 85 50.02 32.90 31.19
CA ARG A 85 50.68 34.19 31.00
C ARG A 85 50.24 34.81 29.69
N VAL A 86 49.81 36.06 29.71
CA VAL A 86 49.42 36.83 28.53
C VAL A 86 50.27 38.09 28.44
N LYS A 87 50.92 38.30 27.28
CA LYS A 87 51.66 39.52 26.96
C LYS A 87 51.31 40.01 25.56
N ASP A 88 50.81 41.24 25.46
CA ASP A 88 50.45 41.92 24.22
C ASP A 88 49.53 41.08 23.30
N ASN A 89 48.61 40.31 23.89
CA ASN A 89 47.70 39.30 23.30
C ASN A 89 48.25 37.87 23.09
N LYS A 90 49.55 37.66 23.30
CA LYS A 90 50.18 36.34 23.18
C LYS A 90 50.07 35.60 24.51
N ALA A 91 49.35 34.49 24.51
CA ALA A 91 49.15 33.62 25.64
C ALA A 91 50.14 32.45 25.64
N THR A 92 50.52 32.00 26.84
CA THR A 92 51.39 30.84 27.05
C THR A 92 50.95 30.12 28.31
N TRP A 93 50.75 28.80 28.20
CA TRP A 93 50.45 27.95 29.35
C TRP A 93 51.68 27.83 30.25
N LEU A 94 51.44 27.84 31.56
CA LEU A 94 52.44 27.65 32.59
C LEU A 94 52.19 26.32 33.32
N GLY A 95 53.26 25.60 33.63
CA GLY A 95 53.21 24.40 34.48
C GLY A 95 53.10 24.74 35.98
N TRP A 96 53.03 23.70 36.81
CA TRP A 96 52.96 23.81 38.27
C TRP A 96 54.17 24.52 38.88
N ASP A 97 55.35 24.38 38.26
CA ASP A 97 56.60 25.04 38.67
C ASP A 97 56.65 26.53 38.24
N GLY A 98 55.65 26.96 37.46
CA GLY A 98 55.54 28.31 36.97
C GLY A 98 56.36 28.67 35.75
N LYS A 99 57.06 27.71 35.15
CA LYS A 99 57.72 27.89 33.88
C LYS A 99 56.72 27.65 32.74
N VAL A 100 57.14 28.05 31.55
CA VAL A 100 56.37 27.76 30.32
C VAL A 100 56.20 26.25 30.21
N ASN A 101 54.97 25.82 29.97
CA ASN A 101 54.71 24.43 29.67
C ASN A 101 55.31 24.10 28.30
N GLU A 102 56.38 23.30 28.28
CA GLU A 102 57.11 22.94 27.06
C GLU A 102 56.26 22.12 26.08
N ASP A 103 55.20 21.46 26.57
CA ASP A 103 54.25 20.71 25.74
C ASP A 103 53.26 21.63 25.01
N CYS A 104 53.27 22.94 25.29
CA CYS A 104 52.33 23.91 24.75
C CYS A 104 53.03 25.02 23.96
N THR A 105 52.60 25.22 22.73
CA THR A 105 53.05 26.36 21.94
C THR A 105 52.32 27.65 22.36
N PRO A 106 53.00 28.82 22.36
CA PRO A 106 52.33 30.09 22.55
C PRO A 106 51.26 30.36 21.48
N PHE A 107 50.14 30.95 21.87
CA PHE A 107 48.99 31.19 21.00
C PHE A 107 48.42 32.61 21.17
N THR A 108 47.53 33.03 20.28
CA THR A 108 46.96 34.37 20.29
C THR A 108 45.57 34.37 20.92
N LEU A 109 45.34 35.29 21.84
CA LEU A 109 44.01 35.61 22.37
C LEU A 109 43.44 36.82 21.63
N ASN A 110 42.26 36.63 21.05
CA ASN A 110 41.52 37.68 20.39
C ASN A 110 40.41 38.19 21.29
N ALA A 111 40.10 39.48 21.22
CA ALA A 111 38.94 40.05 21.91
C ALA A 111 37.65 39.38 21.39
N ARG A 112 36.74 39.07 22.31
CA ARG A 112 35.45 38.41 22.04
C ARG A 112 34.29 39.24 22.56
N LYS A 113 33.10 38.96 22.05
CA LYS A 113 31.87 39.55 22.56
C LYS A 113 31.48 38.90 23.89
N PRO A 114 30.54 39.48 24.65
CA PRO A 114 29.98 38.83 25.83
C PRO A 114 29.44 37.43 25.52
N PRO A 115 29.54 36.47 26.44
CA PRO A 115 29.15 35.07 26.21
C PRO A 115 27.73 34.88 25.67
N LEU A 116 26.77 35.68 26.12
CA LEU A 116 25.39 35.61 25.62
C LEU A 116 25.29 36.01 24.15
N GLU A 117 26.03 37.02 23.70
CA GLU A 117 26.04 37.43 22.29
C GLU A 117 26.73 36.39 21.40
N GLU A 118 27.82 35.77 21.85
CA GLU A 118 28.49 34.68 21.13
C GLU A 118 27.58 33.44 21.03
N ALA A 119 26.85 33.12 22.11
CA ALA A 119 25.88 32.03 22.14
C ALA A 119 24.68 32.28 21.20
N GLN A 120 24.16 33.52 21.17
CA GLN A 120 23.12 33.93 20.23
C GLN A 120 23.61 33.90 18.78
N ALA A 121 24.84 34.33 18.53
CA ALA A 121 25.45 34.26 17.19
C ALA A 121 25.59 32.80 16.71
N LEU A 122 26.02 31.88 17.57
CA LEU A 122 26.04 30.46 17.25
C LEU A 122 24.62 29.92 16.98
N LEU A 123 23.64 30.29 17.81
CA LEU A 123 22.26 29.85 17.63
C LEU A 123 21.70 30.29 16.27
N GLU A 124 21.95 31.53 15.85
CA GLU A 124 21.53 32.02 14.54
C GLU A 124 22.30 31.35 13.41
N LEU A 125 23.60 31.09 13.58
CA LEU A 125 24.40 30.37 12.60
C LEU A 125 23.87 28.94 12.40
N LEU A 126 23.55 28.21 13.47
CA LEU A 126 22.99 26.85 13.40
C LEU A 126 21.65 26.80 12.64
N LYS A 127 20.87 27.88 12.66
CA LYS A 127 19.61 27.99 11.92
C LYS A 127 19.79 28.35 10.45
N THR A 128 20.81 29.16 10.13
CA THR A 128 20.93 29.84 8.83
C THR A 128 22.05 29.30 7.94
N ALA A 129 23.07 28.67 8.52
CA ALA A 129 24.20 28.13 7.78
C ALA A 129 23.75 27.05 6.80
N GLY A 130 24.35 27.07 5.60
CA GLY A 130 24.22 25.99 4.63
C GLY A 130 24.85 24.68 5.10
N THR A 131 24.55 23.61 4.37
CA THR A 131 25.09 22.25 4.60
C THR A 131 26.26 21.90 3.69
N ASP A 132 26.76 22.87 2.93
CA ASP A 132 27.99 22.73 2.16
C ASP A 132 29.25 22.81 3.04
N ALA A 133 30.41 22.55 2.44
CA ALA A 133 31.69 22.54 3.16
C ALA A 133 32.05 23.88 3.81
N THR A 134 31.48 25.00 3.32
CA THR A 134 31.72 26.32 3.91
C THR A 134 30.86 26.49 5.16
N GLY A 135 29.55 26.24 5.06
CA GLY A 135 28.62 26.33 6.18
C GLY A 135 28.98 25.38 7.32
N VAL A 136 29.33 24.13 6.99
CA VAL A 136 29.74 23.12 7.98
C VAL A 136 30.98 23.55 8.75
N ARG A 137 32.03 24.04 8.07
CA ARG A 137 33.23 24.56 8.74
C ARG A 137 32.91 25.74 9.65
N SER A 138 32.10 26.69 9.17
CA SER A 138 31.72 27.86 9.98
C SER A 138 30.97 27.45 11.25
N VAL A 139 30.05 26.49 11.17
CA VAL A 139 29.38 25.94 12.37
C VAL A 139 30.36 25.23 13.28
N ALA A 140 31.17 24.32 12.75
CA ALA A 140 32.16 23.57 13.51
C ALA A 140 33.13 24.49 14.28
N GLU A 141 33.68 25.51 13.62
CA GLU A 141 34.57 26.50 14.24
C GLU A 141 33.86 27.32 15.33
N ALA A 142 32.62 27.76 15.07
CA ALA A 142 31.83 28.51 16.03
C ALA A 142 31.47 27.66 17.27
N GLU A 143 31.15 26.37 17.08
CA GLU A 143 30.85 25.44 18.17
C GLU A 143 32.06 25.17 19.07
N THR A 144 33.27 25.16 18.51
CA THR A 144 34.52 25.02 19.29
C THR A 144 34.83 26.28 20.07
N ALA A 145 34.52 27.45 19.50
CA ALA A 145 34.82 28.74 20.10
C ALA A 145 33.78 29.23 21.12
N VAL A 146 32.54 28.70 21.08
CA VAL A 146 31.45 29.20 21.93
C VAL A 146 31.77 29.04 23.41
N PRO A 147 31.57 30.08 24.24
CA PRO A 147 31.70 29.97 25.68
C PRO A 147 30.75 28.92 26.27
N PRO A 148 31.17 28.14 27.28
CA PRO A 148 30.29 27.20 27.94
C PRO A 148 29.14 27.91 28.68
N ALA A 149 28.03 27.20 28.89
CA ALA A 149 26.78 27.77 29.39
C ALA A 149 26.88 28.41 30.78
N ASP A 150 27.88 28.04 31.58
CA ASP A 150 28.15 28.62 32.88
C ASP A 150 28.86 29.99 32.84
N MET A 151 29.43 30.37 31.70
CA MET A 151 29.88 31.75 31.44
C MET A 151 28.73 32.68 31.02
N LEU A 152 27.53 32.15 30.75
CA LEU A 152 26.35 32.97 30.47
C LEU A 152 25.80 33.60 31.76
N PRO A 153 25.05 34.72 31.65
CA PRO A 153 24.28 35.24 32.78
C PRO A 153 23.33 34.17 33.34
N GLU A 154 23.18 34.15 34.66
CA GLU A 154 22.52 33.05 35.40
C GLU A 154 21.12 32.72 34.87
N LEU A 155 20.34 33.75 34.52
CA LEU A 155 18.96 33.59 34.04
C LEU A 155 18.88 33.04 32.61
N ASP A 156 19.94 33.18 31.82
CA ASP A 156 19.98 32.76 30.42
C ASP A 156 20.55 31.36 30.23
N ARG A 157 21.26 30.81 31.24
CA ARG A 157 22.04 29.55 31.12
C ARG A 157 21.20 28.40 30.58
N THR A 158 20.07 28.10 31.24
CA THR A 158 19.25 26.93 30.92
C THR A 158 18.57 27.07 29.56
N ALA A 159 17.91 28.20 29.32
CA ALA A 159 17.17 28.44 28.07
C ALA A 159 18.10 28.48 26.86
N THR A 160 19.23 29.18 26.97
CA THR A 160 20.23 29.28 25.89
C THR A 160 20.88 27.93 25.61
N LYS A 161 21.26 27.18 26.66
CA LYS A 161 21.81 25.83 26.51
C LYS A 161 20.84 24.91 25.77
N GLN A 162 19.56 24.88 26.18
CA GLN A 162 18.53 24.07 25.53
C GLN A 162 18.33 24.47 24.06
N ALA A 163 18.28 25.78 23.77
CA ALA A 163 18.12 26.28 22.41
C ALA A 163 19.29 25.90 21.50
N ILE A 164 20.53 26.01 21.99
CA ILE A 164 21.73 25.62 21.25
C ILE A 164 21.79 24.11 21.05
N ASP A 165 21.53 23.31 22.09
CA ASP A 165 21.59 21.85 22.00
C ASP A 165 20.54 21.33 20.99
N GLN A 166 19.33 21.91 20.96
CA GLN A 166 18.31 21.60 19.95
C GLN A 166 18.76 22.03 18.54
N ALA A 167 19.19 23.29 18.37
CA ALA A 167 19.60 23.80 17.06
C ALA A 167 20.82 23.05 16.49
N ARG A 168 21.73 22.59 17.36
CA ARG A 168 22.86 21.72 17.02
C ARG A 168 22.37 20.39 16.47
N SER A 169 21.48 19.73 17.19
CA SER A 169 20.88 18.46 16.74
C SER A 169 20.22 18.62 15.37
N ASP A 170 19.42 19.67 15.18
CA ASP A 170 18.71 19.92 13.93
C ASP A 170 19.66 20.25 12.78
N TYR A 171 20.71 21.04 13.04
CA TYR A 171 21.73 21.37 12.04
C TYR A 171 22.47 20.13 11.56
N TRP A 172 23.04 19.33 12.48
CA TRP A 172 23.87 18.19 12.11
C TRP A 172 23.06 17.04 11.51
N ALA A 173 21.81 16.83 11.95
CA ALA A 173 20.91 15.88 11.31
C ALA A 173 20.67 16.24 9.84
N ARG A 174 20.36 17.51 9.57
CA ARG A 174 20.21 18.06 8.22
C ARG A 174 21.51 17.96 7.41
N ALA A 175 22.64 18.38 7.96
CA ALA A 175 23.93 18.39 7.26
C ALA A 175 24.38 16.98 6.86
N PHE A 176 24.22 16.00 7.74
CA PHE A 176 24.55 14.61 7.42
C PHE A 176 23.56 13.98 6.43
N ALA A 177 22.26 14.30 6.52
CA ALA A 177 21.28 13.85 5.53
C ALA A 177 21.57 14.41 4.14
N ASP A 178 21.80 15.71 4.02
CA ASP A 178 22.13 16.38 2.76
C ASP A 178 23.44 15.86 2.17
N ARG A 179 24.46 15.68 3.01
CA ARG A 179 25.74 15.08 2.61
C ARG A 179 25.53 13.68 2.04
N ARG A 180 24.82 12.80 2.76
CA ARG A 180 24.55 11.44 2.30
C ARG A 180 23.76 11.44 1.01
N GLN A 181 22.70 12.25 0.92
CA GLN A 181 21.92 12.38 -0.32
C GLN A 181 22.82 12.79 -1.48
N LYS A 182 23.70 13.79 -1.29
CA LYS A 182 24.64 14.24 -2.31
C LYS A 182 25.64 13.15 -2.71
N VAL A 183 26.20 12.42 -1.74
CA VAL A 183 27.09 11.28 -2.01
C VAL A 183 26.38 10.18 -2.81
N THR A 184 25.08 9.94 -2.59
CA THR A 184 24.31 8.87 -3.24
C THR A 184 23.75 9.25 -4.61
N THR A 185 23.28 10.49 -4.78
CA THR A 185 22.45 10.86 -5.95
C THR A 185 23.14 11.79 -6.94
N MET A 186 24.22 12.49 -6.54
CA MET A 186 24.94 13.37 -7.47
C MET A 186 25.49 12.55 -8.63
N PRO A 187 25.17 12.88 -9.90
CA PRO A 187 25.65 12.13 -11.06
C PRO A 187 27.19 12.11 -11.14
N ILE A 188 27.73 10.98 -11.60
CA ILE A 188 29.15 10.85 -11.95
C ILE A 188 29.22 10.91 -13.47
N THR A 189 29.84 11.98 -13.98
CA THR A 189 30.02 12.22 -15.42
C THR A 189 31.51 12.32 -15.74
N GLY A 190 31.87 12.04 -17.00
CA GLY A 190 33.25 12.15 -17.47
C GLY A 190 34.24 11.32 -16.64
N ASP A 191 35.30 11.97 -16.16
CA ASP A 191 36.36 11.36 -15.34
C ASP A 191 36.07 11.39 -13.82
N GLY A 192 34.87 11.82 -13.42
CA GLY A 192 34.45 11.86 -12.01
C GLY A 192 35.05 13.00 -11.17
N LYS A 193 35.85 13.90 -11.74
CA LYS A 193 36.48 15.01 -10.99
C LYS A 193 35.47 15.93 -10.32
N ASP A 194 34.43 16.36 -11.04
CA ASP A 194 33.42 17.28 -10.51
C ASP A 194 32.64 16.67 -9.34
N TYR A 195 32.37 15.36 -9.41
CA TYR A 195 31.77 14.61 -8.31
C TYR A 195 32.70 14.61 -7.10
N LEU A 196 33.96 14.18 -7.28
CA LEU A 196 34.92 14.07 -6.18
C LEU A 196 35.26 15.42 -5.54
N SER A 197 35.47 16.47 -6.34
CA SER A 197 35.72 17.83 -5.82
C SER A 197 34.55 18.38 -5.01
N THR A 198 33.35 17.82 -5.19
CA THR A 198 32.16 18.20 -4.46
C THR A 198 31.95 17.36 -3.20
N VAL A 199 32.10 16.03 -3.28
CA VAL A 199 31.75 15.13 -2.17
C VAL A 199 32.90 14.85 -1.21
N GLN A 200 34.15 14.77 -1.70
CA GLN A 200 35.29 14.46 -0.84
C GLN A 200 35.54 15.50 0.26
N PRO A 201 35.40 16.83 0.01
CA PRO A 201 35.58 17.84 1.05
C PRO A 201 34.57 17.73 2.19
N LEU A 202 33.34 17.25 1.92
CA LEU A 202 32.29 17.05 2.94
C LEU A 202 32.60 15.90 3.91
N LEU A 203 33.59 15.08 3.58
CA LEU A 203 34.04 13.93 4.36
C LEU A 203 35.43 14.16 4.95
N ASN A 204 35.91 15.41 5.01
CA ASN A 204 37.12 15.76 5.74
C ASN A 204 36.93 15.63 7.25
N ALA A 205 38.01 15.35 7.97
CA ALA A 205 37.92 15.04 9.40
C ALA A 205 37.50 16.24 10.26
N ASP A 206 37.55 17.45 9.70
CA ASP A 206 37.06 18.72 10.26
C ASP A 206 35.56 19.00 10.00
N MET A 207 34.84 18.13 9.28
CA MET A 207 33.43 18.36 8.89
C MET A 207 32.39 17.84 9.92
N GLY A 208 32.81 17.61 11.17
CA GLY A 208 31.95 17.12 12.25
C GLY A 208 31.64 18.21 13.29
N PRO A 209 30.73 17.94 14.24
CA PRO A 209 30.49 18.79 15.40
C PRO A 209 31.80 19.21 16.06
N ARG A 210 31.93 20.49 16.41
CA ARG A 210 33.17 21.08 16.98
C ARG A 210 34.44 20.82 16.15
N GLY A 211 34.29 20.58 14.85
CA GLY A 211 35.42 20.39 13.94
C GLY A 211 36.10 19.04 14.06
N LEU A 212 35.43 18.02 14.61
CA LEU A 212 35.94 16.65 14.67
C LEU A 212 34.88 15.60 14.39
N PHE A 213 35.26 14.55 13.66
CA PHE A 213 34.53 13.29 13.66
C PHE A 213 35.01 12.40 14.82
N ARG A 214 34.34 12.50 15.96
CA ARG A 214 34.70 11.72 17.16
C ARG A 214 34.32 10.24 16.99
N ARG A 215 35.09 9.38 17.67
CA ARG A 215 34.88 7.92 17.84
C ARG A 215 33.55 7.51 18.48
N TYR A 216 32.87 8.40 19.20
CA TYR A 216 31.70 8.08 20.03
C TYR A 216 30.36 8.49 19.42
N ASP A 217 30.36 9.10 18.24
CA ASP A 217 29.14 9.48 17.53
C ASP A 217 28.88 8.53 16.36
N ASN A 218 27.60 8.34 16.02
CA ASN A 218 27.14 7.65 14.81
C ASN A 218 27.78 8.20 13.50
N ALA A 219 28.48 9.33 13.58
CA ALA A 219 29.13 10.02 12.48
C ALA A 219 30.34 9.27 11.89
N ALA A 220 31.12 8.52 12.68
CA ALA A 220 32.27 7.74 12.17
C ALA A 220 31.82 6.58 11.27
N ALA A 221 30.83 5.80 11.73
CA ALA A 221 30.22 4.73 10.94
C ALA A 221 29.57 5.28 9.67
N ALA A 222 28.87 6.43 9.77
CA ALA A 222 28.32 7.13 8.61
C ALA A 222 29.40 7.56 7.61
N GLN A 223 30.53 8.10 8.09
CA GLN A 223 31.64 8.51 7.22
C GLN A 223 32.33 7.31 6.56
N LYS A 224 32.52 6.19 7.28
CA LYS A 224 33.00 4.94 6.69
C LYS A 224 32.06 4.48 5.56
N TYR A 225 30.76 4.47 5.83
CA TYR A 225 29.74 4.11 4.84
C TYR A 225 29.80 5.03 3.61
N GLU A 226 29.88 6.33 3.81
CA GLU A 226 29.90 7.32 2.72
C GLU A 226 31.19 7.27 1.90
N ASN A 227 32.36 7.07 2.53
CA ASN A 227 33.61 6.80 1.82
C ASN A 227 33.52 5.52 0.97
N ALA A 228 32.96 4.46 1.53
CA ALA A 228 32.73 3.21 0.81
C ALA A 228 31.79 3.44 -0.39
N LEU A 229 30.71 4.19 -0.19
CA LEU A 229 29.74 4.50 -1.24
C LEU A 229 30.39 5.27 -2.39
N ILE A 230 31.24 6.26 -2.13
CA ILE A 230 32.00 6.96 -3.18
C ILE A 230 32.81 5.96 -4.02
N ALA A 231 33.59 5.10 -3.38
CA ALA A 231 34.45 4.14 -4.07
C ALA A 231 33.64 3.13 -4.89
N TYR A 232 32.54 2.59 -4.34
CA TYR A 232 31.65 1.70 -5.08
C TYR A 232 30.92 2.38 -6.24
N ARG A 233 30.51 3.64 -6.09
CA ARG A 233 29.88 4.41 -7.18
C ARG A 233 30.86 4.65 -8.33
N LEU A 234 32.13 4.97 -8.03
CA LEU A 234 33.18 5.03 -9.06
C LEU A 234 33.33 3.68 -9.78
N ALA A 235 33.42 2.57 -9.03
CA ALA A 235 33.58 1.23 -9.60
C ALA A 235 32.41 0.81 -10.53
N ILE A 236 31.18 1.11 -10.11
CA ILE A 236 29.95 0.77 -10.84
C ILE A 236 29.83 1.59 -12.12
N THR A 237 30.29 2.84 -12.10
CA THR A 237 30.35 3.71 -13.29
C THR A 237 31.54 3.44 -14.19
N GLY A 238 32.40 2.47 -13.83
CA GLY A 238 33.56 2.06 -14.63
C GLY A 238 34.81 2.92 -14.41
N LEU A 239 34.79 3.81 -13.42
CA LEU A 239 35.95 4.61 -13.01
C LEU A 239 36.80 3.85 -11.98
N ASP A 240 38.06 4.27 -11.84
CA ASP A 240 38.98 3.73 -10.84
C ASP A 240 38.54 4.16 -9.42
N PRO A 241 38.21 3.22 -8.52
CA PRO A 241 37.86 3.51 -7.13
C PRO A 241 38.99 4.22 -6.37
N MET A 242 40.25 4.05 -6.81
CA MET A 242 41.42 4.70 -6.19
C MET A 242 41.37 6.23 -6.27
N LEU A 243 40.56 6.80 -7.17
CA LEU A 243 40.33 8.25 -7.21
C LEU A 243 39.70 8.78 -5.91
N ALA A 244 39.04 7.92 -5.13
CA ALA A 244 38.50 8.28 -3.82
C ALA A 244 39.57 8.40 -2.71
N ARG A 245 40.80 7.94 -2.96
CA ARG A 245 41.87 7.83 -1.95
C ARG A 245 42.36 9.20 -1.50
N ARG A 246 42.67 9.31 -0.21
CA ARG A 246 43.25 10.52 0.38
C ARG A 246 44.75 10.63 0.08
N SER A 247 45.22 11.86 -0.08
CA SER A 247 46.66 12.14 -0.21
C SER A 247 47.41 11.71 1.06
N THR A 248 48.72 11.49 0.98
CA THR A 248 49.53 11.11 2.15
C THR A 248 49.43 12.13 3.28
N LYS A 249 49.38 13.43 2.95
CA LYS A 249 49.20 14.49 3.95
C LYS A 249 47.85 14.35 4.66
N GLU A 250 46.76 14.22 3.91
CA GLU A 250 45.42 14.06 4.48
C GLU A 250 45.29 12.77 5.27
N LEU A 251 45.93 11.68 4.84
CA LEU A 251 46.01 10.43 5.57
C LEU A 251 46.65 10.66 6.95
N CYS A 252 47.84 11.26 6.99
CA CYS A 252 48.52 11.55 8.27
C CYS A 252 47.68 12.48 9.16
N ASP A 253 47.11 13.55 8.59
CA ASP A 253 46.30 14.53 9.32
C ASP A 253 45.07 13.84 9.95
N ARG A 254 44.35 13.03 9.18
CA ARG A 254 43.19 12.25 9.66
C ARG A 254 43.58 11.27 10.74
N LEU A 255 44.68 10.53 10.56
CA LEU A 255 45.14 9.58 11.57
C LEU A 255 45.49 10.29 12.88
N ASN A 256 46.15 11.43 12.83
CA ASN A 256 46.48 12.18 14.04
C ASN A 256 45.23 12.70 14.76
N MET A 257 44.13 12.98 14.05
CA MET A 257 42.85 13.36 14.68
C MET A 257 42.17 12.24 15.47
N PHE A 258 42.59 10.98 15.30
CA PHE A 258 42.07 9.82 16.03
C PHE A 258 43.00 9.35 17.16
N SER A 259 43.98 10.16 17.60
CA SER A 259 44.84 9.79 18.74
C SER A 259 44.05 9.74 20.06
N GLY A 260 44.14 8.59 20.74
CA GLY A 260 43.34 8.26 21.94
C GLY A 260 42.99 6.78 21.91
N TRP A 261 42.84 6.13 23.08
CA TRP A 261 42.72 4.66 23.21
C TRP A 261 41.83 3.99 22.13
N TYR A 262 42.25 2.79 21.67
CA TYR A 262 41.76 2.02 20.50
C TYR A 262 42.12 2.58 19.11
N ALA A 263 43.37 3.03 18.98
CA ALA A 263 43.94 3.58 17.77
C ALA A 263 43.96 2.63 16.53
N ASN A 264 43.81 1.31 16.68
CA ASN A 264 44.11 0.36 15.58
C ASN A 264 42.88 -0.46 15.18
N THR A 265 41.86 0.19 14.61
CA THR A 265 40.66 -0.50 14.10
C THR A 265 40.55 -0.45 12.58
N SER A 266 39.93 -1.48 12.00
CA SER A 266 39.61 -1.56 10.57
C SER A 266 38.79 -0.37 10.04
N GLU A 267 37.94 0.20 10.90
CA GLU A 267 37.12 1.37 10.60
C GLU A 267 37.97 2.63 10.43
N ARG A 268 38.89 2.91 11.35
CA ARG A 268 39.77 4.08 11.27
C ARG A 268 40.60 4.06 9.99
N LEU A 269 41.15 2.91 9.61
CA LEU A 269 41.95 2.79 8.39
C LEU A 269 41.15 3.11 7.13
N GLN A 270 39.90 2.64 7.03
CA GLN A 270 39.04 2.93 5.89
C GLN A 270 38.56 4.39 5.86
N ILE A 271 38.33 5.01 7.03
CA ILE A 271 38.01 6.44 7.11
C ILE A 271 39.22 7.32 6.74
N ALA A 272 40.41 6.94 7.20
CA ALA A 272 41.63 7.70 6.99
C ALA A 272 42.12 7.62 5.54
N THR A 273 42.07 6.43 4.94
CA THR A 273 42.44 6.21 3.53
C THR A 273 41.35 6.66 2.55
N GLY A 274 40.09 6.70 2.99
CA GLY A 274 38.93 7.05 2.17
C GLY A 274 38.42 5.93 1.27
N ILE A 275 39.01 4.73 1.35
CA ILE A 275 38.67 3.61 0.47
C ILE A 275 38.42 2.33 1.27
N PRO A 276 37.34 1.57 0.98
CA PRO A 276 37.05 0.34 1.67
C PRO A 276 38.00 -0.79 1.25
N PHE A 277 38.16 -1.79 2.13
CA PHE A 277 39.07 -2.93 1.88
C PHE A 277 38.76 -3.74 0.62
N ALA A 278 37.52 -3.68 0.11
CA ALA A 278 37.11 -4.29 -1.15
C ALA A 278 37.97 -3.89 -2.37
N PHE A 279 38.69 -2.77 -2.30
CA PHE A 279 39.55 -2.29 -3.38
C PHE A 279 41.04 -2.32 -3.04
N TRP A 280 41.43 -2.94 -1.93
CA TRP A 280 42.82 -3.00 -1.53
C TRP A 280 43.50 -4.19 -2.21
N THR A 281 44.50 -3.88 -3.03
CA THR A 281 45.44 -4.89 -3.54
C THR A 281 46.63 -5.02 -2.58
N ARG A 282 47.46 -6.05 -2.78
CA ARG A 282 48.74 -6.18 -2.05
C ARG A 282 49.58 -4.91 -2.14
N ASP A 283 49.69 -4.33 -3.33
CA ASP A 283 50.54 -3.17 -3.56
C ASP A 283 49.99 -1.92 -2.87
N ILE A 284 48.66 -1.73 -2.89
CA ILE A 284 47.99 -0.64 -2.15
C ILE A 284 48.15 -0.81 -0.63
N ALA A 285 48.03 -2.04 -0.13
CA ALA A 285 48.24 -2.32 1.28
C ALA A 285 49.69 -2.03 1.70
N GLN A 286 50.68 -2.44 0.90
CA GLN A 286 52.08 -2.17 1.16
C GLN A 286 52.39 -0.66 1.12
N GLU A 287 51.88 0.04 0.11
CA GLU A 287 52.05 1.49 0.01
C GLU A 287 51.42 2.21 1.22
N THR A 288 50.27 1.74 1.69
CA THR A 288 49.60 2.28 2.88
C THR A 288 50.42 2.01 4.14
N ILE A 289 50.98 0.80 4.30
CA ILE A 289 51.90 0.46 5.41
C ILE A 289 53.09 1.42 5.44
N ASP A 290 53.71 1.69 4.29
CA ASP A 290 54.88 2.57 4.19
C ASP A 290 54.50 4.02 4.54
N GLN A 291 53.34 4.49 4.09
CA GLN A 291 52.80 5.80 4.46
C GLN A 291 52.49 5.91 5.95
N LEU A 292 51.87 4.89 6.55
CA LEU A 292 51.56 4.87 7.98
C LEU A 292 52.83 4.94 8.84
N ARG A 293 53.88 4.22 8.45
CA ARG A 293 55.18 4.29 9.12
C ARG A 293 55.79 5.69 9.02
N ASN A 294 55.69 6.34 7.86
CA ASN A 294 56.13 7.73 7.69
C ASN A 294 55.29 8.72 8.53
N CYS A 295 53.99 8.46 8.71
CA CYS A 295 53.12 9.22 9.61
C CYS A 295 53.36 8.92 11.11
N LYS A 296 54.33 8.08 11.46
CA LYS A 296 54.59 7.58 12.84
C LYS A 296 53.42 6.80 13.45
N GLN A 297 52.66 6.09 12.61
CA GLN A 297 51.52 5.25 13.00
C GLN A 297 51.88 3.76 12.84
N GLY A 298 52.95 3.31 13.52
CA GLY A 298 53.49 1.95 13.39
C GLY A 298 52.47 0.86 13.71
N ASP A 299 51.75 0.99 14.82
CA ASP A 299 50.76 0.00 15.24
C ASP A 299 49.62 -0.20 14.22
N ALA A 300 49.21 0.87 13.53
CA ALA A 300 48.19 0.79 12.48
C ALA A 300 48.74 0.08 11.23
N ALA A 301 50.02 0.23 10.94
CA ALA A 301 50.70 -0.49 9.86
C ALA A 301 50.82 -1.99 10.19
N ASP A 302 51.21 -2.33 11.41
CA ASP A 302 51.33 -3.71 11.86
C ASP A 302 49.96 -4.40 11.91
N TRP A 303 48.89 -3.67 12.27
CA TRP A 303 47.52 -4.19 12.16
C TRP A 303 47.16 -4.62 10.73
N ILE A 304 47.56 -3.86 9.70
CA ILE A 304 47.32 -4.24 8.29
C ILE A 304 48.07 -5.53 7.98
N VAL A 305 49.31 -5.67 8.43
CA VAL A 305 50.12 -6.89 8.21
C VAL A 305 49.42 -8.10 8.84
N ASP A 306 49.02 -8.00 10.11
CA ASP A 306 48.38 -9.08 10.85
C ASP A 306 46.99 -9.45 10.31
N ASN A 307 46.29 -8.51 9.67
CA ASN A 307 44.92 -8.68 9.16
C ASN A 307 44.83 -8.70 7.64
N PHE A 308 45.95 -8.80 6.92
CA PHE A 308 45.97 -8.80 5.46
C PHE A 308 45.08 -9.90 4.83
N PRO A 309 44.95 -11.12 5.40
CA PRO A 309 43.99 -12.10 4.89
C PRO A 309 42.54 -11.61 4.93
N THR A 310 42.13 -10.92 5.99
CA THR A 310 40.78 -10.33 6.12
C THR A 310 40.55 -9.21 5.11
N ILE A 311 41.57 -8.38 4.86
CA ILE A 311 41.52 -7.33 3.82
C ILE A 311 41.34 -7.98 2.44
N THR A 312 42.11 -9.04 2.16
CA THR A 312 42.02 -9.79 0.89
C THR A 312 40.64 -10.44 0.73
N GLN A 313 40.07 -11.01 1.79
CA GLN A 313 38.73 -11.60 1.75
C GLN A 313 37.65 -10.58 1.36
N ALA A 314 37.76 -9.31 1.80
CA ALA A 314 36.83 -8.26 1.40
C ALA A 314 36.93 -7.95 -0.10
N ALA A 315 38.15 -7.92 -0.65
CA ALA A 315 38.38 -7.76 -2.08
C ALA A 315 37.82 -8.95 -2.88
N ASP A 316 38.10 -10.18 -2.44
CA ASP A 316 37.60 -11.40 -3.09
C ASP A 316 36.06 -11.44 -3.10
N THR A 317 35.44 -11.06 -1.98
CA THR A 317 33.97 -10.97 -1.86
C THR A 317 33.41 -9.99 -2.89
N TYR A 318 33.99 -8.79 -2.98
CA TYR A 318 33.54 -7.80 -3.95
C TYR A 318 33.72 -8.27 -5.40
N GLN A 319 34.88 -8.85 -5.73
CA GLN A 319 35.15 -9.38 -7.08
C GLN A 319 34.19 -10.51 -7.47
N ALA A 320 33.76 -11.33 -6.50
CA ALA A 320 32.80 -12.41 -6.75
C ALA A 320 31.40 -11.89 -7.07
N ILE A 321 30.95 -10.81 -6.43
CA ILE A 321 29.56 -10.33 -6.56
C ILE A 321 29.38 -9.22 -7.60
N ILE A 322 30.42 -8.42 -7.88
CA ILE A 322 30.28 -7.24 -8.75
C ILE A 322 29.80 -7.58 -10.17
N PRO A 323 30.16 -8.72 -10.80
CA PRO A 323 29.61 -9.08 -12.10
C PRO A 323 28.09 -9.31 -12.03
N LYS A 324 27.60 -9.91 -10.94
CA LYS A 324 26.17 -10.15 -10.71
C LYS A 324 25.39 -8.88 -10.44
N ILE A 325 25.97 -7.95 -9.68
CA ILE A 325 25.39 -6.61 -9.51
C ILE A 325 25.28 -5.90 -10.88
N LYS A 326 26.33 -5.92 -11.70
CA LYS A 326 26.32 -5.31 -13.04
C LYS A 326 25.32 -5.98 -13.99
N GLU A 327 25.21 -7.30 -13.93
CA GLU A 327 24.19 -8.07 -14.68
C GLU A 327 22.78 -7.60 -14.32
N MET A 328 22.46 -7.51 -13.02
CA MET A 328 21.15 -7.01 -12.55
C MET A 328 20.88 -5.56 -12.95
N LEU A 329 21.89 -4.69 -12.90
CA LEU A 329 21.73 -3.28 -13.31
C LEU A 329 21.45 -3.13 -14.81
N ALA A 330 21.93 -4.05 -15.63
CA ALA A 330 21.74 -4.05 -17.08
C ALA A 330 20.38 -4.61 -17.53
N LEU A 331 19.63 -5.28 -16.64
CA LEU A 331 18.30 -5.81 -16.97
C LEU A 331 17.29 -4.70 -17.26
N PRO A 332 16.23 -4.97 -18.03
CA PRO A 332 15.16 -4.00 -18.30
C PRO A 332 14.46 -3.51 -17.01
N ASP A 333 13.90 -2.31 -17.07
CA ASP A 333 13.12 -1.75 -15.97
C ASP A 333 11.65 -2.20 -16.09
N ASP A 334 11.32 -3.45 -15.73
CA ASP A 334 9.98 -4.01 -15.83
C ASP A 334 9.62 -5.03 -14.73
N HIS A 335 8.34 -5.45 -14.70
CA HIS A 335 7.80 -6.42 -13.73
C HIS A 335 8.48 -7.79 -13.83
N ASP A 336 8.67 -8.30 -15.06
CA ASP A 336 9.34 -9.57 -15.32
C ASP A 336 10.75 -9.62 -14.69
N THR A 337 11.49 -8.51 -14.77
CA THR A 337 12.82 -8.39 -14.19
C THR A 337 12.79 -8.55 -12.67
N LEU A 338 11.85 -7.89 -11.98
CA LEU A 338 11.73 -8.04 -10.52
C LEU A 338 11.35 -9.47 -10.13
N VAL A 339 10.41 -10.09 -10.83
CA VAL A 339 9.99 -11.46 -10.52
C VAL A 339 11.15 -12.43 -10.73
N LYS A 340 11.82 -12.38 -11.88
CA LYS A 340 12.94 -13.29 -12.21
C LYS A 340 14.14 -13.16 -11.27
N THR A 341 14.39 -11.96 -10.75
CA THR A 341 15.53 -11.67 -9.88
C THR A 341 15.18 -11.67 -8.39
N GLY A 342 13.93 -11.98 -8.01
CA GLY A 342 13.48 -11.88 -6.63
C GLY A 342 13.69 -10.47 -6.05
N GLY A 343 13.35 -9.44 -6.83
CA GLY A 343 13.46 -8.04 -6.43
C GLY A 343 14.86 -7.45 -6.58
N LEU A 344 15.60 -7.79 -7.64
CA LEU A 344 16.99 -7.36 -7.84
C LEU A 344 17.88 -7.71 -6.63
N THR A 345 17.72 -8.93 -6.12
CA THR A 345 18.52 -9.44 -5.00
C THR A 345 19.50 -10.50 -5.49
N LEU A 346 20.64 -10.63 -4.80
CA LEU A 346 21.55 -11.75 -5.06
C LEU A 346 20.88 -13.06 -4.62
N ASP A 347 21.20 -14.13 -5.34
CA ASP A 347 20.73 -15.46 -5.01
C ASP A 347 21.09 -15.83 -3.57
N LYS A 348 20.20 -16.59 -2.93
CA LYS A 348 20.34 -16.93 -1.51
C LYS A 348 21.65 -17.67 -1.22
N THR A 349 22.08 -18.55 -2.11
CA THR A 349 23.31 -19.35 -1.95
C THR A 349 24.54 -18.45 -1.92
N LEU A 350 24.65 -17.48 -2.82
CA LEU A 350 25.76 -16.54 -2.86
C LEU A 350 25.77 -15.61 -1.63
N ARG A 351 24.59 -15.14 -1.20
CA ARG A 351 24.47 -14.34 0.03
C ARG A 351 24.91 -15.12 1.26
N GLU A 352 24.51 -16.39 1.40
CA GLU A 352 24.91 -17.25 2.51
C GLU A 352 26.41 -17.60 2.46
N GLN A 353 26.96 -17.86 1.28
CA GLN A 353 28.39 -18.15 1.08
C GLN A 353 29.27 -16.99 1.57
N TYR A 354 28.91 -15.76 1.23
CA TYR A 354 29.69 -14.56 1.57
C TYR A 354 29.17 -13.82 2.82
N LYS A 355 28.11 -14.33 3.47
CA LYS A 355 27.46 -13.73 4.64
C LYS A 355 27.03 -12.28 4.42
N LEU A 356 26.44 -12.00 3.26
CA LEU A 356 26.03 -10.66 2.84
C LEU A 356 24.57 -10.39 3.20
N GLU A 357 24.32 -9.23 3.82
CA GLU A 357 22.98 -8.68 3.97
C GLU A 357 22.59 -7.86 2.73
N ASN A 358 21.30 -7.50 2.60
CA ASN A 358 20.84 -6.69 1.47
C ASN A 358 21.50 -5.30 1.48
N ASP A 359 21.74 -4.73 2.66
CA ASP A 359 22.38 -3.41 2.81
C ASP A 359 23.84 -3.44 2.33
N ASP A 360 24.55 -4.56 2.50
CA ASP A 360 25.91 -4.73 1.97
C ASP A 360 25.92 -4.72 0.45
N ILE A 361 24.97 -5.42 -0.18
CA ILE A 361 24.82 -5.52 -1.63
C ILE A 361 24.47 -4.15 -2.21
N ASP A 362 23.58 -3.41 -1.54
CA ASP A 362 23.21 -2.07 -1.95
C ASP A 362 24.38 -1.10 -1.85
N LEU A 363 25.15 -1.16 -0.77
CA LEU A 363 26.39 -0.39 -0.62
C LEU A 363 27.39 -0.74 -1.73
N MET A 364 27.64 -2.04 -1.98
CA MET A 364 28.55 -2.53 -3.01
C MET A 364 28.11 -2.18 -4.43
N SER A 365 26.81 -1.96 -4.64
CA SER A 365 26.24 -1.42 -5.89
C SER A 365 26.36 0.10 -6.01
N GLY A 366 26.95 0.79 -5.03
CA GLY A 366 26.97 2.26 -5.00
C GLY A 366 25.58 2.87 -4.81
N GLY A 367 24.61 2.11 -4.28
CA GLY A 367 23.19 2.47 -4.20
C GLY A 367 22.41 2.34 -5.52
N ALA A 368 23.05 1.89 -6.61
CA ALA A 368 22.42 1.81 -7.92
C ALA A 368 21.27 0.78 -7.97
N LEU A 369 21.39 -0.35 -7.26
CA LEU A 369 20.31 -1.35 -7.21
C LEU A 369 19.07 -0.80 -6.49
N GLY A 370 19.27 -0.06 -5.40
CA GLY A 370 18.17 0.63 -4.70
C GLY A 370 17.46 1.65 -5.58
N GLN A 371 18.21 2.48 -6.31
CA GLN A 371 17.65 3.44 -7.26
C GLN A 371 16.87 2.73 -8.38
N LYS A 372 17.41 1.62 -8.91
CA LYS A 372 16.74 0.83 -9.95
C LYS A 372 15.45 0.20 -9.43
N ARG A 373 15.43 -0.37 -8.21
CA ARG A 373 14.22 -0.91 -7.58
C ARG A 373 13.12 0.15 -7.47
N GLU A 374 13.44 1.34 -6.98
CA GLU A 374 12.46 2.43 -6.88
C GLU A 374 11.98 2.92 -8.26
N ALA A 375 12.87 2.98 -9.26
CA ALA A 375 12.48 3.32 -10.63
C ALA A 375 11.50 2.28 -11.22
N ILE A 376 11.79 0.99 -11.07
CA ILE A 376 10.92 -0.08 -11.55
C ILE A 376 9.60 -0.07 -10.79
N LYS A 377 9.63 0.07 -9.47
CA LYS A 377 8.44 0.15 -8.63
C LYS A 377 7.51 1.29 -9.07
N ASN A 378 8.04 2.49 -9.27
CA ASN A 378 7.25 3.62 -9.75
C ASN A 378 6.61 3.37 -11.12
N LYS A 379 7.30 2.65 -12.01
CA LYS A 379 6.75 2.25 -13.31
C LYS A 379 5.64 1.20 -13.15
N ILE A 380 5.89 0.15 -12.37
CA ILE A 380 4.92 -0.92 -12.09
C ILE A 380 3.67 -0.38 -11.42
N SER A 381 3.78 0.54 -10.47
CA SER A 381 2.62 1.17 -9.83
C SER A 381 1.66 1.80 -10.84
N GLY A 382 2.17 2.37 -11.94
CA GLY A 382 1.35 2.87 -13.05
C GLY A 382 0.76 1.75 -13.93
N ASP A 383 1.51 0.67 -14.12
CA ASP A 383 1.14 -0.47 -14.98
C ASP A 383 0.34 -1.58 -14.25
N LEU A 384 0.10 -1.43 -12.94
CA LEU A 384 -0.58 -2.40 -12.09
C LEU A 384 -1.91 -2.91 -12.68
N PRO A 385 -2.82 -2.05 -13.20
CA PRO A 385 -4.04 -2.51 -13.86
C PRO A 385 -3.78 -3.50 -15.01
N ALA A 386 -2.83 -3.20 -15.88
CA ALA A 386 -2.51 -4.04 -17.04
C ALA A 386 -1.85 -5.37 -16.62
N ILE A 387 -1.01 -5.35 -15.59
CA ILE A 387 -0.39 -6.56 -15.01
C ILE A 387 -1.46 -7.49 -14.43
N ILE A 388 -2.42 -6.92 -13.68
CA ILE A 388 -3.54 -7.66 -13.08
C ILE A 388 -4.42 -8.26 -14.19
N ASP A 389 -4.83 -7.46 -15.18
CA ASP A 389 -5.70 -7.90 -16.26
C ASP A 389 -5.07 -9.03 -17.08
N LYS A 390 -3.75 -8.95 -17.33
CA LYS A 390 -3.01 -10.02 -18.00
C LYS A 390 -3.04 -11.32 -17.19
N ALA A 391 -2.78 -11.25 -15.87
CA ALA A 391 -2.80 -12.43 -15.01
C ALA A 391 -4.20 -13.08 -14.95
N LEU A 392 -5.25 -12.26 -14.88
CA LEU A 392 -6.65 -12.72 -14.88
C LEU A 392 -7.10 -13.33 -16.22
N ALA A 393 -6.46 -12.95 -17.33
CA ALA A 393 -6.68 -13.57 -18.63
C ALA A 393 -6.05 -14.97 -18.74
N GLU A 394 -4.96 -15.22 -18.01
CA GLU A 394 -4.22 -16.49 -18.03
C GLU A 394 -4.82 -17.54 -17.08
N GLN A 395 -5.31 -17.14 -15.90
CA GLN A 395 -5.92 -18.05 -14.93
C GLN A 395 -6.91 -17.39 -13.97
N GLU A 396 -7.74 -18.22 -13.32
CA GLU A 396 -8.66 -17.76 -12.28
C GLU A 396 -8.04 -17.81 -10.88
N TYR A 397 -8.29 -16.77 -10.10
CA TYR A 397 -7.80 -16.64 -8.73
C TYR A 397 -8.97 -16.69 -7.73
N ARG A 398 -8.74 -17.39 -6.62
CA ARG A 398 -9.75 -17.54 -5.55
C ARG A 398 -9.89 -16.29 -4.67
N SER A 399 -8.86 -15.44 -4.62
CA SER A 399 -8.85 -14.21 -3.84
C SER A 399 -7.86 -13.22 -4.43
N GLN A 400 -8.08 -11.93 -4.15
CA GLN A 400 -7.16 -10.85 -4.52
C GLN A 400 -5.78 -11.02 -3.85
N TYR A 401 -5.73 -11.55 -2.62
CA TYR A 401 -4.46 -11.79 -1.94
C TYR A 401 -3.62 -12.81 -2.68
N LYS A 402 -4.20 -13.94 -3.10
CA LYS A 402 -3.46 -14.96 -3.86
C LYS A 402 -2.94 -14.42 -5.19
N LEU A 403 -3.75 -13.62 -5.89
CA LEU A 403 -3.34 -12.95 -7.13
C LEU A 403 -2.13 -12.04 -6.89
N CYS A 404 -2.21 -11.15 -5.90
CA CYS A 404 -1.17 -10.17 -5.64
C CYS A 404 0.09 -10.79 -5.02
N GLU A 405 -0.03 -11.85 -4.22
CA GLU A 405 1.11 -12.64 -3.73
C GLU A 405 1.85 -13.29 -4.89
N GLU A 406 1.13 -13.94 -5.81
CA GLU A 406 1.74 -14.59 -6.98
C GLU A 406 2.45 -13.58 -7.90
N LEU A 407 1.89 -12.38 -8.04
CA LEU A 407 2.48 -11.31 -8.85
C LEU A 407 3.73 -10.66 -8.21
N PHE A 408 3.78 -10.54 -6.88
CA PHE A 408 4.76 -9.65 -6.24
C PHE A 408 5.48 -10.19 -4.99
N GLU A 409 5.02 -11.25 -4.33
CA GLU A 409 5.59 -11.68 -3.04
C GLU A 409 7.09 -12.02 -3.15
N GLN A 410 7.47 -12.72 -4.23
CA GLN A 410 8.86 -13.12 -4.48
C GLN A 410 9.79 -11.93 -4.71
N THR A 411 9.26 -10.73 -4.99
CA THR A 411 10.04 -9.51 -5.19
C THR A 411 10.44 -8.84 -3.86
N GLY A 412 9.83 -9.23 -2.73
CA GLY A 412 10.02 -8.57 -1.44
C GLY A 412 9.39 -7.17 -1.33
N MET A 413 8.68 -6.69 -2.34
CA MET A 413 8.05 -5.37 -2.38
C MET A 413 6.62 -5.40 -1.82
N ARG A 414 6.50 -5.28 -0.48
CA ARG A 414 5.21 -5.34 0.23
C ARG A 414 4.23 -4.24 -0.14
N ASP A 415 4.74 -3.07 -0.50
CA ASP A 415 3.96 -1.93 -0.96
C ASP A 415 3.27 -2.18 -2.30
N LEU A 416 3.91 -2.89 -3.23
CA LEU A 416 3.27 -3.32 -4.49
C LEU A 416 2.17 -4.36 -4.23
N VAL A 417 2.38 -5.30 -3.29
CA VAL A 417 1.33 -6.24 -2.87
C VAL A 417 0.12 -5.49 -2.32
N GLN A 418 0.34 -4.47 -1.49
CA GLN A 418 -0.72 -3.64 -0.92
C GLN A 418 -1.47 -2.85 -1.99
N GLN A 419 -0.76 -2.14 -2.87
CA GLN A 419 -1.36 -1.38 -3.98
C GLN A 419 -2.16 -2.30 -4.94
N CYS A 420 -1.63 -3.48 -5.25
CA CYS A 420 -2.34 -4.49 -6.02
C CYS A 420 -3.64 -4.92 -5.32
N ALA A 421 -3.57 -5.23 -4.01
CA ALA A 421 -4.72 -5.71 -3.25
C ALA A 421 -5.85 -4.67 -3.16
N GLU A 422 -5.53 -3.38 -3.24
CA GLU A 422 -6.50 -2.28 -3.23
C GLU A 422 -7.32 -2.20 -4.53
N ILE A 423 -6.70 -2.44 -5.69
CA ILE A 423 -7.38 -2.32 -6.99
C ILE A 423 -7.86 -3.65 -7.57
N ALA A 424 -7.21 -4.76 -7.21
CA ALA A 424 -7.50 -6.10 -7.73
C ALA A 424 -8.98 -6.52 -7.62
N PRO A 425 -9.75 -6.20 -6.54
CA PRO A 425 -11.15 -6.62 -6.46
C PRO A 425 -12.02 -6.11 -7.62
N ALA A 426 -11.82 -4.87 -8.07
CA ALA A 426 -12.58 -4.30 -9.19
C ALA A 426 -12.21 -4.97 -10.53
N HIS A 427 -10.93 -5.27 -10.74
CA HIS A 427 -10.44 -5.96 -11.92
C HIS A 427 -10.88 -7.43 -11.97
N MET A 428 -10.81 -8.15 -10.85
CA MET A 428 -11.35 -9.51 -10.73
C MET A 428 -12.85 -9.53 -11.03
N ALA A 429 -13.58 -8.53 -10.54
CA ALA A 429 -15.00 -8.40 -10.81
C ALA A 429 -15.27 -8.16 -12.32
N GLN A 430 -14.53 -7.24 -12.94
CA GLN A 430 -14.65 -6.98 -14.38
C GLN A 430 -14.28 -8.21 -15.23
N ALA A 431 -13.24 -8.96 -14.87
CA ALA A 431 -12.85 -10.19 -15.55
C ALA A 431 -13.96 -11.26 -15.47
N ALA A 432 -14.61 -11.42 -14.33
CA ALA A 432 -15.75 -12.32 -14.16
C ALA A 432 -16.94 -11.92 -15.04
N LEU A 433 -17.26 -10.61 -15.12
CA LEU A 433 -18.30 -10.09 -16.02
C LEU A 433 -17.95 -10.35 -17.49
N ASN A 434 -16.73 -10.04 -17.91
CA ASN A 434 -16.26 -10.26 -19.28
C ASN A 434 -16.33 -11.74 -19.67
N LYS A 435 -15.98 -12.65 -18.75
CA LYS A 435 -16.10 -14.09 -18.96
C LYS A 435 -17.55 -14.54 -19.12
N ALA A 436 -18.47 -14.00 -18.33
CA ALA A 436 -19.90 -14.29 -18.48
C ALA A 436 -20.43 -13.86 -19.86
N ILE A 437 -20.03 -12.67 -20.33
CA ILE A 437 -20.37 -12.16 -21.67
C ILE A 437 -19.80 -13.07 -22.76
N ALA A 438 -18.51 -13.40 -22.71
CA ALA A 438 -17.86 -14.27 -23.69
C ALA A 438 -18.48 -15.68 -23.76
N ASN A 439 -18.93 -16.21 -22.63
CA ASN A 439 -19.64 -17.50 -22.59
C ASN A 439 -21.02 -17.42 -23.24
N ALA A 440 -21.72 -16.28 -23.13
CA ALA A 440 -23.06 -16.09 -23.67
C ALA A 440 -23.10 -16.15 -25.21
N ASP A 441 -22.03 -15.73 -25.88
CA ASP A 441 -21.92 -15.77 -27.33
C ASP A 441 -21.97 -17.21 -27.89
N ASN A 442 -21.56 -18.20 -27.10
CA ASN A 442 -21.54 -19.61 -27.51
C ASN A 442 -22.85 -20.37 -27.18
N ILE A 443 -23.84 -19.68 -26.61
CA ILE A 443 -25.09 -20.31 -26.16
C ILE A 443 -26.18 -20.15 -27.24
N HIS A 444 -26.51 -21.28 -27.89
CA HIS A 444 -27.43 -21.34 -29.03
C HIS A 444 -28.56 -22.37 -28.88
N SER A 445 -28.74 -22.96 -27.70
CA SER A 445 -29.83 -23.91 -27.44
C SER A 445 -30.46 -23.71 -26.07
N ILE A 446 -31.72 -24.16 -25.93
CA ILE A 446 -32.46 -24.11 -24.65
C ILE A 446 -31.73 -24.93 -23.57
N ALA A 447 -31.17 -26.09 -23.92
CA ALA A 447 -30.42 -26.93 -22.99
C ALA A 447 -29.13 -26.24 -22.49
N ALA A 448 -28.38 -25.61 -23.40
CA ALA A 448 -27.17 -24.86 -23.04
C ALA A 448 -27.51 -23.64 -22.18
N ALA A 449 -28.59 -22.92 -22.51
CA ALA A 449 -29.09 -21.82 -21.70
C ALA A 449 -29.47 -22.28 -20.29
N ARG A 450 -30.13 -23.44 -20.14
CA ARG A 450 -30.45 -24.02 -18.82
C ARG A 450 -29.22 -24.32 -18.00
N GLN A 451 -28.18 -24.90 -18.60
CA GLN A 451 -26.89 -25.17 -17.94
C GLN A 451 -26.17 -23.88 -17.54
N ALA A 452 -26.33 -22.81 -18.32
CA ALA A 452 -25.80 -21.48 -18.04
C ALA A 452 -26.77 -20.58 -17.25
N TYR A 453 -27.66 -21.17 -16.45
CA TYR A 453 -28.61 -20.45 -15.59
C TYR A 453 -29.40 -19.36 -16.32
N TRP A 454 -29.81 -19.65 -17.55
CA TRP A 454 -30.58 -18.77 -18.42
C TRP A 454 -29.93 -17.41 -18.67
N LEU A 455 -28.59 -17.40 -18.78
CA LEU A 455 -27.80 -16.19 -19.03
C LEU A 455 -28.01 -15.11 -17.96
N GLN A 456 -28.28 -15.55 -16.73
CA GLN A 456 -28.29 -14.67 -15.56
C GLN A 456 -26.85 -14.21 -15.29
N LEU A 457 -26.67 -12.90 -15.12
CA LEU A 457 -25.37 -12.37 -14.75
C LEU A 457 -25.00 -12.88 -13.35
N PRO A 458 -23.78 -13.41 -13.14
CA PRO A 458 -23.36 -13.85 -11.83
C PRO A 458 -23.36 -12.67 -10.84
N ARG A 459 -23.62 -12.95 -9.56
CA ARG A 459 -23.43 -11.95 -8.52
C ARG A 459 -21.93 -11.73 -8.32
N VAL A 460 -21.45 -10.56 -8.71
CA VAL A 460 -20.05 -10.17 -8.60
C VAL A 460 -19.94 -9.02 -7.61
N ASN A 461 -19.27 -9.26 -6.48
CA ASN A 461 -18.99 -8.20 -5.50
C ASN A 461 -17.90 -7.27 -6.04
N ASN A 462 -17.95 -5.98 -5.68
CA ASN A 462 -16.98 -4.94 -6.08
C ASN A 462 -16.99 -4.53 -7.57
N ALA A 463 -17.90 -5.05 -8.39
CA ALA A 463 -18.20 -4.47 -9.69
C ALA A 463 -18.92 -3.12 -9.50
N SER A 464 -18.61 -2.13 -10.35
CA SER A 464 -19.39 -0.89 -10.38
C SER A 464 -20.77 -1.13 -10.99
N ASP A 465 -21.76 -0.31 -10.60
CA ASP A 465 -23.11 -0.37 -11.18
C ASP A 465 -23.06 -0.15 -12.71
N GLU A 466 -22.15 0.69 -13.21
CA GLU A 466 -21.91 0.90 -14.63
C GLU A 466 -21.39 -0.37 -15.33
N ALA A 467 -20.44 -1.08 -14.72
CA ALA A 467 -19.91 -2.33 -15.26
C ALA A 467 -20.99 -3.43 -15.30
N ILE A 468 -21.80 -3.53 -14.25
CA ILE A 468 -22.95 -4.44 -14.18
C ILE A 468 -23.96 -4.11 -15.28
N ALA A 469 -24.37 -2.84 -15.39
CA ALA A 469 -25.32 -2.40 -16.41
C ALA A 469 -24.82 -2.67 -17.84
N LYS A 470 -23.53 -2.42 -18.09
CA LYS A 470 -22.90 -2.72 -19.38
C LYS A 470 -22.88 -4.22 -19.67
N ALA A 471 -22.60 -5.06 -18.68
CA ALA A 471 -22.62 -6.51 -18.83
C ALA A 471 -24.04 -7.05 -19.05
N GLU A 472 -25.04 -6.53 -18.33
CA GLU A 472 -26.46 -6.84 -18.56
C GLU A 472 -26.89 -6.50 -19.99
N ALA A 473 -26.53 -5.32 -20.48
CA ALA A 473 -26.81 -4.90 -21.86
C ALA A 473 -26.11 -5.79 -22.89
N ALA A 474 -24.88 -6.24 -22.62
CA ALA A 474 -24.14 -7.13 -23.51
C ALA A 474 -24.72 -8.55 -23.56
N LEU A 475 -25.37 -9.03 -22.49
CA LEU A 475 -26.03 -10.34 -22.45
C LEU A 475 -27.40 -10.35 -23.15
N GLU A 476 -28.02 -9.19 -23.32
CA GLU A 476 -29.40 -9.07 -23.84
C GLU A 476 -29.60 -9.69 -25.23
N PRO A 477 -28.71 -9.50 -26.23
CA PRO A 477 -28.87 -10.15 -27.54
C PRO A 477 -28.89 -11.69 -27.46
N ALA A 478 -28.11 -12.27 -26.54
CA ALA A 478 -28.12 -13.72 -26.32
C ALA A 478 -29.43 -14.16 -25.66
N ARG A 479 -29.96 -13.37 -24.71
CA ARG A 479 -31.25 -13.64 -24.06
C ARG A 479 -32.41 -13.57 -25.04
N GLU A 480 -32.46 -12.55 -25.90
CA GLU A 480 -33.47 -12.43 -26.94
C GLU A 480 -33.45 -13.63 -27.91
N ARG A 481 -32.25 -14.09 -28.28
CA ARG A 481 -32.10 -15.29 -29.12
C ARG A 481 -32.67 -16.53 -28.43
N ILE A 482 -32.37 -16.76 -27.15
CA ILE A 482 -32.93 -17.88 -26.40
C ILE A 482 -34.44 -17.74 -26.21
N ALA A 483 -34.94 -16.54 -25.93
CA ALA A 483 -36.37 -16.25 -25.85
C ALA A 483 -37.10 -16.64 -27.15
N LYS A 484 -36.54 -16.29 -28.31
CA LYS A 484 -37.09 -16.68 -29.63
C LYS A 484 -37.07 -18.20 -29.82
N LEU A 485 -36.01 -18.88 -29.40
CA LEU A 485 -35.93 -20.34 -29.49
C LEU A 485 -37.00 -21.02 -28.63
N ILE A 486 -37.24 -20.55 -27.40
CA ILE A 486 -38.30 -21.07 -26.53
C ILE A 486 -39.67 -20.98 -27.22
N LEU A 487 -39.98 -19.82 -27.82
CA LEU A 487 -41.26 -19.61 -28.49
C LEU A 487 -41.37 -20.42 -29.80
N SER A 488 -40.28 -20.53 -30.55
CA SER A 488 -40.25 -21.35 -31.77
C SER A 488 -40.39 -22.85 -31.47
N ASP A 489 -39.81 -23.32 -30.37
CA ASP A 489 -39.89 -24.72 -29.95
C ASP A 489 -41.33 -25.08 -29.58
N ILE A 490 -42.00 -24.25 -28.78
CA ILE A 490 -43.39 -24.53 -28.42
C ILE A 490 -44.35 -24.42 -29.62
N ASP A 491 -44.12 -23.49 -30.54
CA ASP A 491 -44.92 -23.39 -31.77
C ASP A 491 -44.78 -24.65 -32.64
N ALA A 492 -43.57 -25.22 -32.72
CA ALA A 492 -43.33 -26.47 -33.41
C ALA A 492 -44.02 -27.65 -32.72
N GLN A 493 -44.01 -27.71 -31.38
CA GLN A 493 -44.73 -28.75 -30.62
C GLN A 493 -46.26 -28.65 -30.80
N ILE A 494 -46.82 -27.43 -30.79
CA ILE A 494 -48.23 -27.18 -31.06
C ILE A 494 -48.59 -27.63 -32.48
N ALA A 495 -47.78 -27.25 -33.48
CA ALA A 495 -48.00 -27.65 -34.86
C ALA A 495 -47.92 -29.17 -35.07
N ALA A 496 -47.07 -29.87 -34.30
CA ALA A 496 -46.94 -31.32 -34.35
C ALA A 496 -48.10 -32.06 -33.64
N SER A 497 -48.85 -31.38 -32.76
CA SER A 497 -49.92 -31.97 -31.93
C SER A 497 -51.24 -31.19 -32.01
N PRO A 498 -51.81 -30.96 -33.21
CA PRO A 498 -52.96 -30.06 -33.39
C PRO A 498 -54.22 -30.52 -32.64
N ASP A 499 -54.42 -31.82 -32.47
CA ASP A 499 -55.64 -32.41 -31.89
C ASP A 499 -55.44 -32.96 -30.47
N SER A 500 -54.25 -32.77 -29.90
CA SER A 500 -53.88 -33.31 -28.59
C SER A 500 -53.39 -32.21 -27.65
N ALA A 501 -53.80 -32.30 -26.39
CA ALA A 501 -53.33 -31.38 -25.36
C ALA A 501 -51.84 -31.63 -25.10
N LEU A 502 -51.07 -30.54 -25.00
CA LEU A 502 -49.68 -30.58 -24.58
C LEU A 502 -49.60 -30.69 -23.05
N SER A 503 -48.52 -31.31 -22.58
CA SER A 503 -48.25 -31.46 -21.15
C SER A 503 -47.97 -30.11 -20.47
N SER A 504 -48.21 -30.03 -19.17
CA SER A 504 -47.96 -28.83 -18.37
C SER A 504 -46.48 -28.45 -18.26
N ASP A 505 -45.56 -29.38 -18.56
CA ASP A 505 -44.11 -29.20 -18.56
C ASP A 505 -43.53 -28.92 -19.97
N ALA A 506 -44.38 -28.70 -20.98
CA ALA A 506 -43.94 -28.38 -22.34
C ALA A 506 -43.14 -27.06 -22.43
N CYS A 507 -43.30 -26.17 -21.44
CA CYS A 507 -42.56 -24.93 -21.32
C CYS A 507 -41.45 -25.04 -20.27
N PRO A 508 -40.25 -24.48 -20.52
CA PRO A 508 -39.21 -24.45 -19.50
C PRO A 508 -39.63 -23.60 -18.29
N ASP A 509 -39.11 -23.98 -17.11
CA ASP A 509 -39.26 -23.25 -15.86
C ASP A 509 -37.91 -23.06 -15.15
N ALA A 510 -37.78 -21.94 -14.43
CA ALA A 510 -36.65 -21.68 -13.55
C ALA A 510 -36.95 -20.56 -12.54
N TYR A 511 -36.25 -20.59 -11.42
CA TYR A 511 -36.33 -19.55 -10.40
C TYR A 511 -35.39 -18.39 -10.72
N ARG A 512 -35.92 -17.16 -10.78
CA ARG A 512 -35.18 -15.90 -11.01
C ARG A 512 -34.36 -15.90 -12.31
N VAL A 513 -35.05 -15.79 -13.45
CA VAL A 513 -34.43 -15.55 -14.76
C VAL A 513 -34.52 -14.07 -15.15
N PRO A 514 -33.71 -13.58 -16.12
CA PRO A 514 -33.84 -12.23 -16.65
C PRO A 514 -35.24 -11.98 -17.26
N ASP A 515 -35.72 -10.75 -17.22
CA ASP A 515 -37.08 -10.36 -17.65
C ASP A 515 -37.42 -10.83 -19.07
N THR A 516 -36.46 -10.76 -20.00
CA THR A 516 -36.66 -11.22 -21.38
C THR A 516 -36.91 -12.72 -21.48
N ILE A 517 -36.24 -13.52 -20.66
CA ILE A 517 -36.49 -14.97 -20.57
C ILE A 517 -37.80 -15.23 -19.83
N GLN A 518 -38.08 -14.52 -18.74
CA GLN A 518 -39.33 -14.69 -17.98
C GLN A 518 -40.55 -14.43 -18.87
N ARG A 519 -40.53 -13.35 -19.66
CA ARG A 519 -41.61 -13.05 -20.62
C ARG A 519 -41.79 -14.15 -21.67
N ALA A 520 -40.70 -14.80 -22.09
CA ALA A 520 -40.77 -15.92 -23.02
C ALA A 520 -41.39 -17.16 -22.37
N PHE A 521 -41.06 -17.46 -21.11
CA PHE A 521 -41.70 -18.53 -20.33
C PHE A 521 -43.20 -18.27 -20.16
N ASP A 522 -43.58 -17.07 -19.73
CA ASP A 522 -44.99 -16.70 -19.53
C ASP A 522 -45.77 -16.80 -20.85
N SER A 523 -45.16 -16.35 -21.96
CA SER A 523 -45.74 -16.45 -23.30
C SER A 523 -45.87 -17.89 -23.78
N CYS A 524 -44.90 -18.74 -23.48
CA CYS A 524 -44.97 -20.18 -23.76
C CYS A 524 -46.16 -20.80 -23.02
N VAL A 525 -46.28 -20.56 -21.72
CA VAL A 525 -47.37 -21.09 -20.89
C VAL A 525 -48.74 -20.61 -21.39
N ALA A 526 -48.83 -19.34 -21.81
CA ALA A 526 -50.05 -18.80 -22.41
C ALA A 526 -50.42 -19.52 -23.72
N ARG A 527 -49.44 -19.81 -24.59
CA ARG A 527 -49.65 -20.56 -25.84
C ARG A 527 -50.12 -21.99 -25.58
N VAL A 528 -49.50 -22.70 -24.63
CA VAL A 528 -49.93 -24.05 -24.22
C VAL A 528 -51.37 -24.01 -23.69
N ARG A 529 -51.69 -23.05 -22.83
CA ARG A 529 -53.05 -22.91 -22.29
C ARG A 529 -54.08 -22.64 -23.39
N ALA A 530 -53.77 -21.73 -24.32
CA ALA A 530 -54.65 -21.42 -25.45
C ALA A 530 -54.85 -22.64 -26.36
N HIS A 531 -53.78 -23.35 -26.70
CA HIS A 531 -53.84 -24.59 -27.49
C HIS A 531 -54.68 -25.66 -26.80
N ASN A 532 -54.40 -25.97 -25.53
CA ASN A 532 -55.13 -26.98 -24.77
C ASN A 532 -56.62 -26.62 -24.62
N SER A 533 -56.94 -25.33 -24.47
CA SER A 533 -58.32 -24.85 -24.46
C SER A 533 -59.01 -25.05 -25.81
N ALA A 534 -58.33 -24.74 -26.92
CA ALA A 534 -58.87 -24.94 -28.27
C ALA A 534 -59.08 -26.43 -28.58
N VAL A 535 -58.14 -27.30 -28.19
CA VAL A 535 -58.28 -28.76 -28.31
C VAL A 535 -59.47 -29.27 -27.49
N ALA A 536 -59.64 -28.80 -26.25
CA ALA A 536 -60.78 -29.17 -25.42
C ALA A 536 -62.12 -28.71 -26.03
N GLU A 537 -62.16 -27.49 -26.58
CA GLU A 537 -63.33 -26.95 -27.26
C GLU A 537 -63.68 -27.74 -28.54
N ALA A 538 -62.69 -28.06 -29.37
CA ALA A 538 -62.90 -28.87 -30.58
C ALA A 538 -63.40 -30.29 -30.26
N LYS A 539 -62.84 -30.92 -29.21
CA LYS A 539 -63.34 -32.21 -28.69
C LYS A 539 -64.76 -32.11 -28.18
N CYS A 540 -65.07 -31.05 -27.43
CA CYS A 540 -66.41 -30.75 -26.93
C CYS A 540 -67.43 -30.59 -28.07
N GLN A 541 -67.11 -29.80 -29.10
CA GLN A 541 -67.99 -29.63 -30.27
C GLN A 541 -68.22 -30.95 -31.01
N THR A 542 -67.19 -31.79 -31.13
CA THR A 542 -67.29 -33.14 -31.73
C THR A 542 -68.20 -34.05 -30.90
N ALA A 543 -68.06 -34.04 -29.57
CA ALA A 543 -68.91 -34.80 -28.66
C ALA A 543 -70.37 -34.35 -28.73
N ILE A 544 -70.63 -33.04 -28.78
CA ILE A 544 -71.98 -32.49 -28.97
C ILE A 544 -72.57 -32.94 -30.30
N ALA A 545 -71.79 -32.89 -31.40
CA ALA A 545 -72.27 -33.34 -32.70
C ALA A 545 -72.61 -34.84 -32.70
N ALA A 546 -71.74 -35.67 -32.11
CA ALA A 546 -71.94 -37.11 -32.00
C ALA A 546 -73.12 -37.48 -31.07
N SER A 547 -73.41 -36.65 -30.07
CA SER A 547 -74.54 -36.86 -29.16
C SER A 547 -75.90 -36.76 -29.84
N GLY A 548 -76.02 -36.07 -30.98
CA GLY A 548 -77.32 -35.75 -31.60
C GLY A 548 -78.06 -34.58 -30.93
N ALA A 549 -77.45 -33.90 -29.95
CA ALA A 549 -78.03 -32.79 -29.19
C ALA A 549 -77.70 -31.39 -29.77
N LYS A 550 -77.14 -31.29 -30.99
CA LYS A 550 -76.59 -30.03 -31.53
C LYS A 550 -77.56 -28.85 -31.48
N ASP A 551 -78.85 -29.10 -31.74
CA ASP A 551 -79.90 -28.09 -31.80
C ASP A 551 -80.46 -27.67 -30.43
N ILE A 552 -80.04 -28.35 -29.35
CA ILE A 552 -80.45 -28.06 -27.98
C ILE A 552 -79.25 -27.87 -27.03
N ALA A 553 -78.03 -27.86 -27.56
CA ALA A 553 -76.80 -27.80 -26.78
C ALA A 553 -76.68 -26.49 -25.98
N GLU A 554 -77.24 -25.39 -26.47
CA GLU A 554 -77.27 -24.10 -25.78
C GLU A 554 -78.35 -24.05 -24.68
N ASN A 555 -79.34 -24.94 -24.73
CA ASN A 555 -80.39 -25.01 -23.72
C ASN A 555 -79.83 -25.55 -22.40
N ARG A 556 -80.59 -25.31 -21.34
CA ARG A 556 -80.30 -25.85 -20.01
C ARG A 556 -81.11 -27.11 -19.78
N ILE A 557 -80.55 -28.05 -19.04
CA ILE A 557 -81.22 -29.20 -18.47
C ILE A 557 -81.16 -29.13 -16.95
N ARG A 558 -82.29 -29.39 -16.31
CA ARG A 558 -82.41 -29.45 -14.86
C ARG A 558 -82.06 -30.86 -14.39
N LEU A 559 -80.99 -30.95 -13.60
CA LEU A 559 -80.41 -32.21 -13.10
C LEU A 559 -80.22 -32.14 -11.58
N TYR A 560 -80.46 -33.25 -10.90
CA TYR A 560 -80.19 -33.32 -9.46
C TYR A 560 -78.70 -33.18 -9.14
N SER A 561 -78.36 -32.31 -8.20
CA SER A 561 -77.01 -32.12 -7.66
C SER A 561 -76.98 -32.39 -6.16
N TRP A 562 -76.26 -33.44 -5.77
CA TRP A 562 -76.07 -33.83 -4.37
C TRP A 562 -75.38 -32.72 -3.55
N ARG A 563 -74.44 -31.96 -4.15
CA ARG A 563 -73.74 -30.85 -3.46
C ARG A 563 -74.66 -29.68 -3.09
N LYS A 564 -75.78 -29.54 -3.79
CA LYS A 564 -76.72 -28.42 -3.62
C LYS A 564 -78.05 -28.86 -3.02
N GLY A 565 -78.23 -30.15 -2.74
CA GLY A 565 -79.44 -30.71 -2.12
C GLY A 565 -80.70 -30.60 -2.99
N GLY A 566 -80.57 -30.49 -4.31
CA GLY A 566 -81.70 -30.26 -5.22
C GLY A 566 -81.30 -30.21 -6.69
N GLU A 567 -82.27 -29.90 -7.54
CA GLU A 567 -82.08 -29.73 -8.97
C GLU A 567 -81.35 -28.42 -9.31
N VAL A 568 -80.34 -28.52 -10.18
CA VAL A 568 -79.58 -27.38 -10.72
C VAL A 568 -79.68 -27.39 -12.24
N GLU A 569 -79.67 -26.20 -12.83
CA GLU A 569 -79.62 -26.05 -14.27
C GLU A 569 -78.17 -26.15 -14.77
N VAL A 570 -77.94 -27.05 -15.72
CA VAL A 570 -76.66 -27.23 -16.39
C VAL A 570 -76.87 -27.02 -17.88
N ASN A 571 -75.95 -26.35 -18.57
CA ASN A 571 -76.01 -26.27 -20.03
C ASN A 571 -75.81 -27.67 -20.63
N ILE A 572 -76.67 -28.07 -21.57
CA ILE A 572 -76.65 -29.42 -22.16
C ILE A 572 -75.33 -29.69 -22.87
N GLY A 573 -74.80 -28.71 -23.61
CA GLY A 573 -73.49 -28.80 -24.25
C GLY A 573 -72.38 -29.04 -23.22
N LYS A 574 -72.37 -28.25 -22.13
CA LYS A 574 -71.41 -28.42 -21.03
C LYS A 574 -71.52 -29.79 -20.36
N LEU A 575 -72.73 -30.30 -20.13
CA LEU A 575 -72.95 -31.63 -19.59
C LEU A 575 -72.31 -32.72 -20.47
N ILE A 576 -72.45 -32.59 -21.80
CA ILE A 576 -71.86 -33.54 -22.75
C ILE A 576 -70.33 -33.42 -22.76
N CYS A 577 -69.79 -32.21 -22.68
CA CYS A 577 -68.36 -31.96 -22.79
C CYS A 577 -67.57 -32.25 -21.51
N ASP A 578 -68.19 -32.06 -20.34
CA ASP A 578 -67.57 -32.34 -19.04
C ASP A 578 -67.81 -33.80 -18.59
N SER A 579 -68.51 -34.61 -19.38
CA SER A 579 -68.78 -36.02 -19.03
C SER A 579 -67.65 -36.94 -19.50
N ASP A 580 -67.15 -37.77 -18.58
CA ASP A 580 -66.23 -38.86 -18.88
C ASP A 580 -66.90 -40.03 -19.64
N MET A 581 -68.21 -39.95 -19.86
CA MET A 581 -69.05 -41.01 -20.43
C MET A 581 -69.81 -40.50 -21.66
N PRO A 582 -70.01 -41.33 -22.70
CA PRO A 582 -70.74 -40.91 -23.89
C PRO A 582 -72.22 -40.65 -23.55
N ILE A 583 -72.67 -39.42 -23.82
CA ILE A 583 -74.07 -39.03 -23.74
C ILE A 583 -74.62 -38.91 -25.16
N THR A 584 -75.76 -39.54 -25.43
CA THR A 584 -76.50 -39.36 -26.69
C THR A 584 -77.91 -38.88 -26.39
N ILE A 585 -78.44 -37.99 -27.22
CA ILE A 585 -79.79 -37.43 -27.10
C ILE A 585 -80.50 -37.58 -28.44
N GLY A 586 -81.38 -38.58 -28.54
CA GLY A 586 -82.14 -38.94 -29.74
C GLY A 586 -83.62 -38.55 -29.66
N LYS A 587 -84.32 -38.54 -30.80
CA LYS A 587 -85.78 -38.31 -30.82
C LYS A 587 -86.53 -39.53 -30.28
N SER A 588 -87.54 -39.32 -29.42
CA SER A 588 -88.32 -40.42 -28.81
C SER A 588 -89.58 -40.83 -29.61
N GLY A 589 -89.60 -40.65 -30.94
CA GLY A 589 -90.73 -40.96 -31.83
C GLY A 589 -91.12 -39.85 -32.82
N TRP A 590 -91.92 -40.18 -33.85
CA TRP A 590 -92.23 -39.32 -35.03
C TRP A 590 -93.04 -38.03 -34.71
N LEU A 591 -93.74 -37.93 -33.57
CA LEU A 591 -94.63 -36.80 -33.22
C LEU A 591 -94.43 -36.18 -31.82
N SER A 592 -93.37 -36.53 -31.08
CA SER A 592 -93.17 -36.04 -29.70
C SER A 592 -92.11 -34.94 -29.60
N SER A 593 -92.35 -33.93 -28.75
CA SER A 593 -91.34 -32.95 -28.33
C SER A 593 -90.34 -33.49 -27.30
N SER A 594 -90.52 -34.74 -26.84
CA SER A 594 -89.55 -35.42 -25.98
C SER A 594 -88.37 -36.01 -26.75
N ARG A 595 -87.25 -36.11 -26.04
CA ARG A 595 -86.04 -36.80 -26.49
C ARG A 595 -85.65 -37.88 -25.50
N GLU A 596 -84.92 -38.88 -25.97
CA GLU A 596 -84.27 -39.88 -25.13
C GLU A 596 -82.82 -39.45 -24.91
N LEU A 597 -82.46 -39.18 -23.65
CA LEU A 597 -81.09 -39.02 -23.20
C LEU A 597 -80.57 -40.39 -22.78
N LYS A 598 -79.50 -40.86 -23.40
CA LYS A 598 -78.79 -42.07 -23.01
C LYS A 598 -77.42 -41.71 -22.47
N ALA A 599 -77.07 -42.25 -21.32
CA ALA A 599 -75.76 -42.10 -20.72
C ALA A 599 -75.25 -43.48 -20.28
N GLY A 600 -74.01 -43.80 -20.61
CA GLY A 600 -73.36 -44.98 -20.03
C GLY A 600 -72.93 -44.68 -18.61
N VAL A 601 -73.41 -45.40 -17.60
CA VAL A 601 -73.07 -45.20 -16.18
C VAL A 601 -72.71 -46.55 -15.58
N ASP A 602 -71.51 -46.68 -15.00
CA ASP A 602 -70.98 -47.94 -14.42
C ASP A 602 -71.04 -49.15 -15.37
N GLY A 603 -70.85 -48.92 -16.68
CA GLY A 603 -70.89 -49.97 -17.70
C GLY A 603 -72.30 -50.35 -18.19
N GLU A 604 -73.36 -49.69 -17.71
CA GLU A 604 -74.75 -49.89 -18.17
C GLU A 604 -75.28 -48.65 -18.89
N GLU A 605 -76.07 -48.83 -19.96
CA GLU A 605 -76.75 -47.73 -20.65
C GLU A 605 -78.05 -47.35 -19.91
N ILE A 606 -78.09 -46.15 -19.36
CA ILE A 606 -79.30 -45.57 -18.76
C ILE A 606 -80.03 -44.75 -19.82
N ILE A 607 -81.34 -44.98 -19.96
CA ILE A 607 -82.20 -44.26 -20.91
C ILE A 607 -83.20 -43.41 -20.13
N ALA A 608 -83.14 -42.09 -20.30
CA ALA A 608 -84.03 -41.12 -19.70
C ALA A 608 -84.85 -40.38 -20.78
N THR A 609 -86.11 -40.08 -20.50
CA THR A 609 -86.94 -39.24 -21.36
C THR A 609 -86.90 -37.80 -20.87
N ILE A 610 -86.43 -36.90 -21.72
CA ILE A 610 -86.33 -35.46 -21.44
C ILE A 610 -87.36 -34.66 -22.24
N LYS A 611 -87.89 -33.58 -21.65
CA LYS A 611 -88.84 -32.65 -22.29
C LYS A 611 -88.54 -31.20 -21.89
N PRO A 612 -88.68 -30.22 -22.79
CA PRO A 612 -88.65 -28.82 -22.39
C PRO A 612 -89.86 -28.49 -21.50
N ASP A 613 -89.63 -27.72 -20.44
CA ASP A 613 -90.69 -27.11 -19.64
C ASP A 613 -91.15 -25.78 -20.25
N LYS A 614 -91.93 -24.99 -19.51
CA LYS A 614 -92.51 -23.72 -20.01
C LYS A 614 -91.48 -22.62 -20.23
N ASP A 615 -90.28 -22.77 -19.68
CA ASP A 615 -89.18 -21.80 -19.75
C ASP A 615 -88.05 -22.27 -20.68
N ASP A 616 -88.35 -23.23 -21.58
CA ASP A 616 -87.40 -23.90 -22.49
C ASP A 616 -86.23 -24.64 -21.78
N VAL A 617 -86.36 -24.90 -20.47
CA VAL A 617 -85.43 -25.73 -19.70
C VAL A 617 -85.84 -27.19 -19.82
N TRP A 618 -84.91 -28.04 -20.23
CA TRP A 618 -85.15 -29.46 -20.36
C TRP A 618 -85.22 -30.11 -18.97
N THR A 619 -86.18 -31.00 -18.77
CA THR A 619 -86.37 -31.73 -17.52
C THR A 619 -86.43 -33.21 -17.79
N ILE A 620 -85.92 -34.02 -16.85
CA ILE A 620 -86.03 -35.48 -16.91
C ILE A 620 -87.42 -35.87 -16.42
N THR A 621 -88.23 -36.43 -17.30
CA THR A 621 -89.64 -36.79 -17.01
C THR A 621 -89.80 -38.27 -16.65
N ALA A 622 -88.88 -39.12 -17.10
CA ALA A 622 -88.84 -40.55 -16.78
C ALA A 622 -87.42 -41.09 -16.94
N VAL A 623 -87.04 -42.08 -16.13
CA VAL A 623 -85.86 -42.92 -16.35
C VAL A 623 -86.34 -44.36 -16.52
N LYS A 624 -85.97 -45.00 -17.64
CA LYS A 624 -86.49 -46.31 -18.03
C LYS A 624 -86.11 -47.36 -16.99
N GLY A 625 -87.11 -48.01 -16.40
CA GLY A 625 -86.91 -49.07 -15.40
C GLY A 625 -86.66 -48.58 -13.97
N TRP A 626 -86.74 -47.28 -13.70
CA TRP A 626 -86.43 -46.71 -12.38
C TRP A 626 -87.51 -45.73 -11.91
N THR A 627 -87.78 -45.72 -10.60
CA THR A 627 -88.74 -44.83 -9.94
C THR A 627 -88.06 -44.12 -8.77
N PRO A 628 -88.11 -42.78 -8.69
CA PRO A 628 -87.54 -42.05 -7.55
C PRO A 628 -88.39 -42.24 -6.28
N PRO A 629 -87.81 -42.01 -5.08
CA PRO A 629 -88.57 -41.86 -3.84
C PRO A 629 -89.63 -40.76 -3.92
N GLN A 630 -90.66 -40.87 -3.08
CA GLN A 630 -91.72 -39.88 -2.99
C GLN A 630 -91.13 -38.48 -2.70
N ASP A 631 -91.65 -37.45 -3.37
CA ASP A 631 -91.21 -36.05 -3.27
C ASP A 631 -89.75 -35.75 -3.69
N THR A 632 -89.11 -36.64 -4.46
CA THR A 632 -87.79 -36.37 -5.07
C THR A 632 -87.85 -36.24 -6.59
N PRO A 633 -87.01 -35.38 -7.21
CA PRO A 633 -87.02 -35.20 -8.66
C PRO A 633 -86.56 -36.47 -9.40
N VAL A 634 -87.21 -36.78 -10.52
CA VAL A 634 -86.92 -37.97 -11.36
C VAL A 634 -85.47 -37.97 -11.86
N SER A 635 -84.85 -36.79 -12.01
CA SER A 635 -83.47 -36.64 -12.44
C SER A 635 -82.42 -37.27 -11.51
N ILE A 636 -82.77 -37.54 -10.24
CA ILE A 636 -81.87 -38.22 -9.29
C ILE A 636 -81.49 -39.63 -9.76
N CYS A 637 -82.43 -40.32 -10.42
CA CYS A 637 -82.23 -41.69 -10.89
C CYS A 637 -81.30 -41.78 -12.11
N LEU A 638 -80.89 -40.66 -12.71
CA LEU A 638 -79.95 -40.67 -13.84
C LEU A 638 -78.52 -41.00 -13.39
N TRP A 639 -78.09 -40.51 -12.22
CA TRP A 639 -76.71 -40.65 -11.74
C TRP A 639 -76.60 -41.32 -10.37
N ASN A 640 -77.70 -41.46 -9.63
CA ASN A 640 -77.71 -42.11 -8.32
C ASN A 640 -78.85 -43.13 -8.25
N ARG A 641 -78.56 -44.35 -8.71
CA ARG A 641 -79.55 -45.43 -8.83
C ARG A 641 -79.87 -46.12 -7.52
N GLU A 642 -78.94 -46.09 -6.55
CA GLU A 642 -79.10 -46.75 -5.25
C GLU A 642 -80.27 -46.18 -4.44
N VAL A 643 -80.61 -44.92 -4.68
CA VAL A 643 -81.75 -44.26 -4.04
C VAL A 643 -83.08 -44.47 -4.80
N CYS A 644 -83.06 -45.10 -5.97
CA CYS A 644 -84.25 -45.32 -6.81
C CYS A 644 -84.69 -46.78 -6.81
N SER A 645 -86.00 -47.03 -6.87
CA SER A 645 -86.56 -48.37 -6.94
C SER A 645 -86.65 -48.85 -8.40
N ARG A 646 -86.13 -50.05 -8.68
CA ARG A 646 -86.23 -50.68 -10.00
C ARG A 646 -87.66 -51.18 -10.25
N LYS A 647 -88.20 -50.89 -11.43
CA LYS A 647 -89.52 -51.37 -11.88
C LYS A 647 -89.47 -52.80 -12.41
#